data_AF-A0A2V2AX28-F1
#
_entry.id   AF-A0A2V2AX28-F1
#
_cell.length_a   1.000
_cell.length_b   1.000
_cell.length_c   1.000
_cell.angle_alpha   90.00
_cell.angle_beta   90.00
_cell.angle_gamma   90.00
#
_symmetry.space_group_name_H-M   'P 1'
#
loop_
_entity.id
_entity.type
_entity.pdbx_description
1 polymer ?
#
loop_
_entity_poly.entity_id
_entity_poly.type
_entity_poly.pdbx_seq_one_letter_code
_entity_poly.pdbx_strand_id
1 'polypeptide(L)'
;MSTTTRDEILAGEQRAVDHAYDCYTTKLAELSGPSAATASASGKDGIANRAEAEARAEAYGGLGDEALVFSRVDAPEDPGGEPRPWYIGRRVVHDASREPVVLLWTSPLAKRWIETRPENPGEVVLRRQLRCVRRIVNSYFDEISPPTPAPVPVPAAVPEPRPTADDGAADAKDASPAPERVPAPTPGDVVRHQRRKSLQPDDFLLRELQRSRGGRMRDIVETIRRDQMELVTGSPSDILVVQGGPGTGKSAVGLHRVTWLVNNEHFKAQDILVIGPHQRFLDYVGQVLPTLGTRDVNAVQLDRVWEGEILGTDSPKTRLVKSDERMAAVLRRRVESDYRPEALDALTVDPSFEGDEPAIVVTAGSTTLRVPKSEVLALLDRAHTGDGPFRERRDRFRGLFVDRLLQELADVAPRRGQAGTIRRDLERNRRVERLVDRVWPSPGPREALRSLYDSADLLRDCADGIVGEDEQAALLRARAASADADPWTLDDHVCLEELGVLISGDTPPRYGHIVVDEAQDLTPMQARSLRRRCAVGGSMTVLGDLAQATGVHTPTSWDVLGALLSDHGDWSVAQLTTSYRVPAEIMEFVAPLARTIAPDLPYPQAVREAGPHAVRTVATEPWKLLDDTVAHAARLMDTNDGSTPRSVAVVVPDDSDWLDAISGRIAEDGDIGAPDREAISVLAAAQVKGMEYDHVLVVEPATIADRGPAGLRQLYVALTRSTQSLTVLHTAPLPEALTGTGDGDAPAMSDAGQADGAAPGLPRIGTDIRVEVVERAPGGRYKVRALAPVIDRPLVLGVRHGSVSPRRGEELDCWVFANETSQTVLTADRRGRSPVSERMAARYVAALDVLGELAEGDGDVPDARSRLSELQGMANRILRRDQADWVDVLHLFGDPDRDSLAVLRDLAASANRALKDGTLDTGRLVEELAASGWGEPLAAARRALAARFTAETEPDSDVHLVAQRPDEKGETQMTIAETAPAPSSTREGFLHALEAAAVADRTCRKHEAVRHALKSSLLWADLQPTDSPVVDVSCVTEHGLFLYEALGAGRSTYADLRSGATRLLEINHTLPTAADGLYLVLSEPPAEDWSAGTIRDVFRVNVIWRSPTGWGGENTDVALGSSDGP
;
A
#
# COMPACT_ATOMS: atom_id res chain seq x y z
N MET A 1 24.34 -60.89 -3.88
CA MET A 1 23.71 -59.76 -3.16
C MET A 1 22.57 -59.27 -4.03
N SER A 2 21.35 -59.32 -3.49
CA SER A 2 20.11 -59.05 -4.21
C SER A 2 20.07 -57.61 -4.71
N THR A 3 19.84 -57.41 -6.01
CA THR A 3 19.44 -56.10 -6.55
C THR A 3 18.01 -55.83 -6.08
N THR A 4 17.87 -55.23 -4.90
CA THR A 4 16.58 -54.82 -4.35
C THR A 4 15.89 -53.92 -5.36
N THR A 5 14.70 -54.32 -5.81
CA THR A 5 13.96 -53.54 -6.81
C THR A 5 13.41 -52.25 -6.18
N ARG A 6 13.19 -51.20 -6.97
CA ARG A 6 12.66 -49.92 -6.48
C ARG A 6 11.34 -50.09 -5.70
N ASP A 7 10.51 -51.04 -6.13
CA ASP A 7 9.23 -51.36 -5.52
C ASP A 7 9.40 -52.07 -4.16
N GLU A 8 10.41 -52.93 -4.01
CA GLU A 8 10.74 -53.54 -2.72
C GLU A 8 11.20 -52.50 -1.68
N ILE A 9 11.97 -51.49 -2.12
CA ILE A 9 12.37 -50.37 -1.28
C ILE A 9 11.14 -49.57 -0.86
N LEU A 10 10.27 -49.17 -1.80
CA LEU A 10 9.04 -48.43 -1.49
C LEU A 10 8.14 -49.19 -0.52
N ALA A 11 7.96 -50.49 -0.72
CA ALA A 11 7.18 -51.32 0.20
C ALA A 11 7.84 -51.44 1.59
N GLY A 12 9.18 -51.42 1.66
CA GLY A 12 9.93 -51.36 2.90
C GLY A 12 9.70 -50.05 3.65
N GLU A 13 9.84 -48.91 2.97
CA GLU A 13 9.61 -47.60 3.57
C GLU A 13 8.14 -47.40 3.96
N GLN A 14 7.20 -47.89 3.15
CA GLN A 14 5.77 -47.85 3.48
C GLN A 14 5.49 -48.57 4.81
N ARG A 15 6.04 -49.77 5.04
CA ARG A 15 5.86 -50.50 6.30
C ARG A 15 6.41 -49.73 7.50
N ALA A 16 7.55 -49.07 7.35
CA ALA A 16 8.15 -48.28 8.43
C ALA A 16 7.33 -47.01 8.72
N VAL A 17 6.84 -46.33 7.68
CA VAL A 17 5.95 -45.16 7.83
C VAL A 17 4.61 -45.56 8.45
N ASP A 18 4.02 -46.68 8.05
CA ASP A 18 2.79 -47.19 8.67
C ASP A 18 3.00 -47.47 10.17
N HIS A 19 4.11 -48.11 10.54
CA HIS A 19 4.47 -48.33 11.93
C HIS A 19 4.61 -47.02 12.72
N ALA A 20 5.28 -46.02 12.14
CA ALA A 20 5.40 -44.69 12.75
C ALA A 20 4.03 -44.02 12.97
N TYR A 21 3.12 -44.14 11.99
CA TYR A 21 1.76 -43.60 12.10
C TYR A 21 0.91 -44.34 13.14
N ASP A 22 1.07 -45.66 13.26
CA ASP A 22 0.38 -46.45 14.29
C ASP A 22 0.84 -45.99 15.69
N CYS A 23 2.15 -45.90 15.92
CA CYS A 23 2.71 -45.38 17.17
C CYS A 23 2.26 -43.94 17.48
N TYR A 24 2.28 -43.07 16.47
CA TYR A 24 1.78 -41.69 16.60
C TYR A 24 0.30 -41.66 17.00
N THR A 25 -0.55 -42.47 16.36
CA THR A 25 -1.98 -42.53 16.61
C THR A 25 -2.28 -43.08 18.00
N THR A 26 -1.56 -44.13 18.43
CA THR A 26 -1.64 -44.66 19.79
C THR A 26 -1.27 -43.59 20.81
N LYS A 27 -0.16 -42.86 20.58
CA LYS A 27 0.28 -41.82 21.50
C LYS A 27 -0.72 -40.67 21.59
N LEU A 28 -1.28 -40.25 20.46
CA LEU A 28 -2.32 -39.22 20.43
C LEU A 28 -3.57 -39.67 21.19
N ALA A 29 -3.99 -40.93 21.02
CA ALA A 29 -5.12 -41.50 21.76
C ALA A 29 -4.86 -41.60 23.28
N GLU A 30 -3.62 -41.87 23.71
CA GLU A 30 -3.24 -41.79 25.14
C GLU A 30 -3.38 -40.38 25.70
N LEU A 31 -2.91 -39.37 24.94
CA LEU A 31 -2.95 -37.96 25.33
C LEU A 31 -4.38 -37.42 25.36
N SER A 32 -5.23 -37.81 24.41
CA SER A 32 -6.64 -37.40 24.31
C SER A 32 -7.61 -38.27 25.13
N GLY A 33 -7.14 -39.38 25.74
CA GLY A 33 -7.99 -40.40 26.34
C GLY A 33 -8.48 -40.11 27.77
N PRO A 34 -9.50 -40.85 28.28
CA PRO A 34 -10.08 -40.67 29.61
C PRO A 34 -9.12 -40.90 30.79
N SER A 35 -7.95 -41.49 30.52
CA SER A 35 -6.91 -41.76 31.53
C SER A 35 -6.24 -40.47 32.04
N ALA A 36 -6.10 -39.43 31.20
CA ALA A 36 -5.65 -38.11 31.64
C ALA A 36 -6.75 -37.39 32.47
N ALA A 37 -8.02 -37.65 32.15
CA ALA A 37 -9.17 -37.13 32.88
C ALA A 37 -9.41 -37.80 34.25
N THR A 38 -8.94 -39.04 34.47
CA THR A 38 -9.11 -39.79 35.73
C THR A 38 -7.96 -39.60 36.71
N ALA A 39 -6.73 -39.32 36.24
CA ALA A 39 -5.63 -38.84 37.10
C ALA A 39 -5.94 -37.49 37.77
N SER A 40 -6.96 -36.78 37.28
CA SER A 40 -7.42 -35.46 37.72
C SER A 40 -8.59 -35.51 38.72
N ALA A 41 -9.02 -36.69 39.17
CA ALA A 41 -10.22 -36.87 39.99
C ALA A 41 -10.04 -36.62 41.51
N SER A 42 -8.94 -35.99 41.95
CA SER A 42 -8.71 -35.65 43.36
C SER A 42 -8.22 -34.20 43.51
N GLY A 43 -9.15 -33.25 43.68
CA GLY A 43 -8.86 -31.88 44.12
C GLY A 43 -9.08 -30.76 43.08
N LYS A 44 -9.01 -29.51 43.57
CA LYS A 44 -9.26 -28.24 42.83
C LYS A 44 -8.44 -28.07 41.54
N ASP A 45 -7.39 -28.86 41.33
CA ASP A 45 -6.47 -28.79 40.18
C ASP A 45 -6.94 -29.60 38.95
N GLY A 46 -8.07 -30.32 39.03
CA GLY A 46 -8.52 -31.21 37.96
C GLY A 46 -8.96 -30.53 36.66
N ILE A 47 -9.34 -29.25 36.70
CA ILE A 47 -9.69 -28.46 35.51
C ILE A 47 -8.42 -27.99 34.79
N ALA A 48 -7.41 -27.53 35.54
CA ALA A 48 -6.13 -27.08 34.98
C ALA A 48 -5.36 -28.24 34.34
N ASN A 49 -5.31 -29.40 35.01
CA ASN A 49 -4.66 -30.59 34.49
C ASN A 49 -5.35 -31.15 33.23
N ARG A 50 -6.69 -31.04 33.15
CA ARG A 50 -7.43 -31.41 31.94
C ARG A 50 -7.12 -30.47 30.79
N ALA A 51 -7.17 -29.16 31.03
CA ALA A 51 -6.82 -28.16 30.03
C ALA A 51 -5.37 -28.35 29.53
N GLU A 52 -4.43 -28.66 30.43
CA GLU A 52 -3.05 -28.95 30.08
C GLU A 52 -2.89 -30.26 29.27
N ALA A 53 -3.64 -31.31 29.62
CA ALA A 53 -3.64 -32.56 28.87
C ALA A 53 -4.25 -32.40 27.47
N GLU A 54 -5.36 -31.68 27.35
CA GLU A 54 -6.00 -31.33 26.08
C GLU A 54 -5.06 -30.48 25.21
N ALA A 55 -4.42 -29.45 25.79
CA ALA A 55 -3.43 -28.63 25.09
C ALA A 55 -2.22 -29.46 24.61
N ARG A 56 -1.71 -30.39 25.42
CA ARG A 56 -0.62 -31.31 25.02
C ARG A 56 -1.05 -32.25 23.90
N ALA A 57 -2.27 -32.78 23.94
CA ALA A 57 -2.79 -33.62 22.87
C ALA A 57 -2.96 -32.85 21.56
N GLU A 58 -3.44 -31.61 21.64
CA GLU A 58 -3.61 -30.73 20.50
C GLU A 58 -2.25 -30.34 19.88
N ALA A 59 -1.27 -29.98 20.73
CA ALA A 59 0.09 -29.66 20.31
C ALA A 59 0.82 -30.85 19.67
N TYR A 60 0.64 -32.06 20.23
CA TYR A 60 1.19 -33.28 19.65
C TYR A 60 0.50 -33.65 18.33
N GLY A 61 -0.82 -33.40 18.25
CA GLY A 61 -1.63 -33.57 17.05
C GLY A 61 -1.39 -32.53 15.95
N GLY A 62 -2.37 -32.35 15.06
CA GLY A 62 -2.41 -31.22 14.12
C GLY A 62 -1.53 -31.33 12.86
N LEU A 63 -1.15 -32.54 12.45
CA LEU A 63 -0.43 -32.74 11.17
C LEU A 63 -1.30 -32.45 9.93
N GLY A 64 -2.63 -32.49 10.04
CA GLY A 64 -3.52 -32.26 8.89
C GLY A 64 -3.24 -33.25 7.75
N ASP A 65 -2.90 -32.72 6.59
CA ASP A 65 -2.53 -33.50 5.39
C ASP A 65 -1.02 -33.77 5.26
N GLU A 66 -0.21 -33.19 6.15
CA GLU A 66 1.25 -33.26 6.11
C GLU A 66 1.78 -34.65 6.53
N ALA A 67 2.93 -35.00 5.98
CA ALA A 67 3.65 -36.21 6.33
C ALA A 67 4.26 -36.14 7.73
N LEU A 68 4.09 -37.22 8.52
CA LEU A 68 4.79 -37.41 9.78
C LEU A 68 6.29 -37.58 9.56
N VAL A 69 6.67 -38.35 8.54
CA VAL A 69 8.04 -38.74 8.19
C VAL A 69 8.35 -38.29 6.77
N PHE A 70 9.47 -37.59 6.59
CA PHE A 70 9.89 -37.08 5.29
C PHE A 70 11.34 -37.45 4.93
N SER A 71 12.10 -38.05 5.84
CA SER A 71 13.47 -38.48 5.56
C SER A 71 13.85 -39.72 6.35
N ARG A 72 14.76 -40.51 5.80
CA ARG A 72 15.45 -41.63 6.45
C ARG A 72 16.97 -41.40 6.38
N VAL A 73 17.66 -41.71 7.46
CA VAL A 73 19.12 -41.67 7.56
C VAL A 73 19.62 -42.97 8.15
N ASP A 74 20.60 -43.62 7.51
CA ASP A 74 21.30 -44.75 8.11
C ASP A 74 22.65 -44.26 8.65
N ALA A 75 22.76 -44.16 9.98
CA ALA A 75 23.92 -43.60 10.68
C ALA A 75 24.01 -44.18 12.11
N PRO A 76 25.21 -44.22 12.72
CA PRO A 76 25.32 -44.58 14.12
C PRO A 76 24.76 -43.47 15.02
N GLU A 77 24.26 -43.86 16.20
CA GLU A 77 23.78 -42.91 17.21
C GLU A 77 24.93 -42.08 17.80
N ASP A 78 26.01 -42.78 18.15
CA ASP A 78 27.25 -42.24 18.68
C ASP A 78 28.40 -42.43 17.68
N PRO A 79 29.39 -41.51 17.64
CA PRO A 79 30.54 -41.63 16.76
C PRO A 79 31.27 -42.98 16.90
N GLY A 80 31.53 -43.64 15.77
CA GLY A 80 32.18 -44.96 15.71
C GLY A 80 31.29 -46.19 16.02
N GLY A 81 29.98 -46.02 16.20
CA GLY A 81 29.02 -47.13 16.37
C GLY A 81 28.62 -47.85 15.06
N GLU A 82 27.77 -48.87 15.16
CA GLU A 82 27.17 -49.52 14.00
C GLU A 82 26.01 -48.68 13.42
N PRO A 83 25.94 -48.46 12.10
CA PRO A 83 24.85 -47.70 11.48
C PRO A 83 23.51 -48.43 11.60
N ARG A 84 22.46 -47.70 11.99
CA ARG A 84 21.07 -48.18 11.99
C ARG A 84 20.14 -47.19 11.28
N PRO A 85 18.97 -47.64 10.80
CA PRO A 85 18.02 -46.74 10.16
C PRO A 85 17.33 -45.82 11.18
N TRP A 86 17.28 -44.54 10.85
CA TRP A 86 16.59 -43.49 11.58
C TRP A 86 15.59 -42.79 10.68
N TYR A 87 14.37 -42.61 11.15
CA TYR A 87 13.37 -41.81 10.44
C TYR A 87 13.29 -40.42 11.05
N ILE A 88 13.35 -39.40 10.20
CA ILE A 88 13.26 -37.99 10.60
C ILE A 88 11.90 -37.45 10.19
N GLY A 89 11.27 -36.71 11.11
CA GLY A 89 9.91 -36.25 10.95
C GLY A 89 9.55 -35.02 11.77
N ARG A 90 8.26 -34.68 11.75
CA ARG A 90 7.68 -33.45 12.35
C ARG A 90 7.28 -33.61 13.81
N ARG A 91 7.25 -34.84 14.32
CA ARG A 91 6.92 -35.17 15.70
C ARG A 91 7.90 -36.22 16.22
N VAL A 92 8.21 -36.13 17.50
CA VAL A 92 8.89 -37.22 18.19
C VAL A 92 7.88 -38.35 18.37
N VAL A 93 8.19 -39.54 17.87
CA VAL A 93 7.33 -40.72 18.03
C VAL A 93 8.17 -41.84 18.64
N HIS A 94 7.61 -42.50 19.65
CA HIS A 94 8.22 -43.66 20.29
C HIS A 94 7.31 -44.88 20.14
N ASP A 95 7.90 -46.06 20.14
CA ASP A 95 7.17 -47.31 20.22
C ASP A 95 6.71 -47.63 21.66
N ALA A 96 6.08 -48.80 21.85
CA ALA A 96 5.64 -49.26 23.16
C ALA A 96 6.81 -49.50 24.15
N SER A 97 8.02 -49.73 23.64
CA SER A 97 9.25 -49.94 24.41
C SER A 97 9.95 -48.63 24.80
N ARG A 98 9.41 -47.48 24.36
CA ARG A 98 10.02 -46.14 24.43
C ARG A 98 11.28 -45.96 23.58
N GLU A 99 11.47 -46.80 22.56
CA GLU A 99 12.49 -46.59 21.56
C GLU A 99 12.02 -45.53 20.55
N PRO A 100 12.87 -44.57 20.13
CA PRO A 100 12.50 -43.57 19.13
C PRO A 100 12.27 -44.22 17.76
N VAL A 101 11.05 -44.07 17.24
CA VAL A 101 10.66 -44.49 15.89
C VAL A 101 10.83 -43.34 14.90
N VAL A 102 10.47 -42.12 15.31
CA VAL A 102 10.65 -40.89 14.52
C VAL A 102 11.40 -39.86 15.36
N LEU A 103 12.56 -39.46 14.87
CA LEU A 103 13.33 -38.34 15.41
C LEU A 103 12.78 -37.03 14.88
N LEU A 104 12.68 -36.05 15.76
CA LEU A 104 12.29 -34.71 15.37
C LEU A 104 13.41 -34.05 14.56
N TRP A 105 13.03 -33.40 13.47
CA TRP A 105 13.96 -32.74 12.55
C TRP A 105 14.80 -31.64 13.20
N THR A 106 14.29 -31.02 14.28
CA THR A 106 15.02 -30.02 15.06
C THR A 106 16.02 -30.60 16.05
N SER A 107 16.12 -31.93 16.18
CA SER A 107 17.05 -32.57 17.11
C SER A 107 18.52 -32.37 16.67
N PRO A 108 19.48 -32.29 17.61
CA PRO A 108 20.89 -32.14 17.28
C PRO A 108 21.45 -33.23 16.36
N LEU A 109 20.97 -34.47 16.51
CA LEU A 109 21.34 -35.59 15.63
C LEU A 109 20.80 -35.40 14.21
N ALA A 110 19.50 -35.09 14.07
CA ALA A 110 18.88 -34.83 12.77
C ALA A 110 19.55 -33.65 12.06
N LYS A 111 19.84 -32.55 12.78
CA LYS A 111 20.61 -31.41 12.27
C LYS A 111 21.95 -31.86 11.66
N ARG A 112 22.77 -32.57 12.44
CA ARG A 112 24.09 -33.06 11.99
C ARG A 112 23.99 -33.87 10.70
N TRP A 113 23.01 -34.78 10.62
CA TRP A 113 22.82 -35.62 9.45
C TRP A 113 22.27 -34.87 8.25
N ILE A 114 21.37 -33.91 8.44
CA ILE A 114 20.86 -33.04 7.35
C ILE A 114 21.98 -32.15 6.81
N GLU A 115 22.84 -31.63 7.69
CA GLU A 115 24.00 -30.81 7.35
C GLU A 115 25.20 -31.62 6.83
N THR A 116 25.08 -32.92 6.56
CA THR A 116 26.16 -33.76 6.04
C THR A 116 26.28 -33.66 4.50
N ARG A 117 27.52 -33.62 3.95
CA ARG A 117 27.79 -33.41 2.50
C ARG A 117 27.80 -34.76 1.79
N PRO A 118 27.18 -34.93 0.61
CA PRO A 118 27.40 -36.13 -0.19
C PRO A 118 28.88 -36.37 -0.53
N GLU A 119 29.66 -35.29 -0.70
CA GLU A 119 31.10 -35.36 -0.97
C GLU A 119 31.93 -35.73 0.26
N ASN A 120 31.36 -35.54 1.46
CA ASN A 120 31.97 -35.91 2.73
C ASN A 120 30.89 -36.46 3.67
N PRO A 121 30.43 -37.71 3.42
CA PRO A 121 29.28 -38.28 4.12
C PRO A 121 29.60 -38.66 5.57
N GLY A 122 30.88 -38.69 5.95
CA GLY A 122 31.29 -39.07 7.29
C GLY A 122 30.77 -40.47 7.67
N GLU A 123 29.97 -40.52 8.72
CA GLU A 123 29.35 -41.75 9.26
C GLU A 123 27.96 -42.04 8.69
N VAL A 124 27.41 -41.14 7.86
CA VAL A 124 26.11 -41.32 7.21
C VAL A 124 26.28 -42.24 6.01
N VAL A 125 25.69 -43.44 6.08
CA VAL A 125 25.77 -44.47 5.03
C VAL A 125 24.71 -44.25 3.94
N LEU A 126 23.52 -43.84 4.35
CA LEU A 126 22.39 -43.55 3.48
C LEU A 126 21.67 -42.32 4.00
N ARG A 127 21.30 -41.39 3.12
CA ARG A 127 20.30 -40.36 3.41
C ARG A 127 19.28 -40.36 2.28
N ARG A 128 18.05 -40.71 2.62
CA ARG A 128 16.92 -40.88 1.72
C ARG A 128 15.82 -39.89 2.07
N GLN A 129 15.48 -39.02 1.13
CA GLN A 129 14.27 -38.22 1.22
C GLN A 129 13.06 -39.07 0.84
N LEU A 130 12.02 -39.03 1.67
CA LEU A 130 10.77 -39.77 1.48
C LEU A 130 9.67 -38.79 1.13
N ARG A 131 8.96 -39.08 0.04
CA ARG A 131 7.78 -38.33 -0.34
C ARG A 131 6.55 -39.03 0.20
N CYS A 132 5.91 -38.40 1.18
CA CYS A 132 4.76 -38.96 1.85
C CYS A 132 3.56 -38.02 1.70
N VAL A 133 2.39 -38.55 1.41
CA VAL A 133 1.12 -37.81 1.58
C VAL A 133 0.39 -38.48 2.73
N ARG A 134 0.31 -37.79 3.87
CA ARG A 134 -0.03 -38.42 5.15
C ARG A 134 0.83 -39.68 5.34
N ARG A 135 0.20 -40.85 5.46
CA ARG A 135 0.90 -42.14 5.66
C ARG A 135 1.40 -42.84 4.39
N ILE A 136 1.10 -42.32 3.19
CA ILE A 136 1.39 -43.03 1.94
C ILE A 136 2.72 -42.55 1.35
N VAL A 137 3.68 -43.46 1.20
CA VAL A 137 4.99 -43.22 0.57
C VAL A 137 4.85 -43.31 -0.95
N ASN A 138 4.82 -42.15 -1.60
CA ASN A 138 4.65 -42.03 -3.04
C ASN A 138 5.96 -42.28 -3.81
N SER A 139 7.08 -41.83 -3.26
CA SER A 139 8.41 -41.96 -3.89
C SER A 139 9.53 -41.70 -2.89
N TYR A 140 10.78 -41.96 -3.29
CA TYR A 140 11.97 -41.59 -2.53
C TYR A 140 13.11 -41.12 -3.44
N PHE A 141 14.11 -40.47 -2.84
CA PHE A 141 15.37 -40.09 -3.46
C PHE A 141 16.54 -40.21 -2.49
N ASP A 142 17.65 -40.78 -2.96
CA ASP A 142 18.83 -41.00 -2.13
C ASP A 142 19.86 -39.90 -2.40
N GLU A 143 20.02 -38.98 -1.45
CA GLU A 143 21.00 -37.89 -1.49
C GLU A 143 22.41 -38.39 -1.16
N ILE A 144 22.51 -39.32 -0.22
CA ILE A 144 23.74 -40.04 0.12
C ILE A 144 23.43 -41.52 -0.06
N SER A 145 24.23 -42.21 -0.85
CA SER A 145 24.10 -43.64 -1.11
C SER A 145 25.42 -44.35 -0.88
N PRO A 146 25.42 -45.63 -0.48
CA PRO A 146 26.63 -46.43 -0.44
C PRO A 146 27.25 -46.48 -1.85
N PRO A 147 28.60 -46.46 -1.96
CA PRO A 147 29.26 -46.53 -3.25
C PRO A 147 28.85 -47.81 -3.98
N THR A 148 28.27 -47.67 -5.16
CA THR A 148 27.99 -48.82 -6.03
C THR A 148 29.34 -49.44 -6.40
N PRO A 149 29.56 -50.76 -6.23
CA PRO A 149 30.79 -51.38 -6.69
C PRO A 149 30.94 -51.10 -8.18
N ALA A 150 32.06 -50.48 -8.57
CA ALA A 150 32.34 -50.19 -9.96
C ALA A 150 32.16 -51.48 -10.78
N PRO A 151 31.48 -51.43 -11.94
CA PRO A 151 31.36 -52.61 -12.78
C PRO A 151 32.77 -53.09 -13.12
N VAL A 152 33.07 -54.34 -12.74
CA VAL A 152 34.31 -55.00 -13.12
C VAL A 152 34.40 -54.92 -14.65
N PRO A 153 35.50 -54.41 -15.24
CA PRO A 153 35.62 -54.32 -16.68
C PRO A 153 35.49 -55.74 -17.25
N VAL A 154 34.41 -55.97 -17.99
CA VAL A 154 34.19 -57.20 -18.74
C VAL A 154 35.29 -57.26 -19.81
N PRO A 155 36.04 -58.36 -19.97
CA PRO A 155 37.02 -58.47 -21.04
C PRO A 155 36.32 -58.31 -22.38
N ALA A 156 36.83 -57.41 -23.22
CA ALA A 156 36.27 -57.13 -24.54
C ALA A 156 36.14 -58.42 -25.37
N ALA A 157 34.96 -58.64 -25.94
CA ALA A 157 34.70 -59.72 -26.87
C ALA A 157 35.54 -59.53 -28.15
N VAL A 158 36.14 -60.64 -28.60
CA VAL A 158 36.91 -60.75 -29.84
C VAL A 158 36.00 -60.40 -31.04
N PRO A 159 36.43 -59.56 -32.00
CA PRO A 159 35.65 -59.30 -33.20
C PRO A 159 35.76 -60.47 -34.20
N GLU A 160 34.62 -60.92 -34.72
CA GLU A 160 34.55 -61.91 -35.82
C GLU A 160 34.99 -61.31 -37.18
N PRO A 161 35.49 -62.15 -38.11
CA PRO A 161 36.15 -61.68 -39.33
C PRO A 161 35.17 -61.28 -40.43
N ARG A 162 35.50 -60.20 -41.14
CA ARG A 162 34.83 -59.75 -42.38
C ARG A 162 35.08 -60.73 -43.54
N PRO A 163 34.10 -60.92 -44.45
CA PRO A 163 34.38 -61.35 -45.81
C PRO A 163 34.59 -60.16 -46.75
N THR A 164 35.41 -60.41 -47.76
CA THR A 164 35.98 -59.51 -48.75
C THR A 164 35.13 -59.35 -50.03
N ALA A 165 35.06 -58.10 -50.51
CA ALA A 165 35.04 -57.60 -51.90
C ALA A 165 34.01 -58.13 -52.93
N ASP A 166 33.31 -57.23 -53.62
CA ASP A 166 33.69 -56.78 -54.98
C ASP A 166 32.97 -55.47 -55.42
N ASP A 167 33.52 -54.85 -56.46
CA ASP A 167 33.51 -53.45 -56.90
C ASP A 167 32.22 -52.85 -57.56
N GLY A 168 32.13 -51.51 -57.58
CA GLY A 168 31.22 -50.79 -58.49
C GLY A 168 30.91 -49.30 -58.23
N ALA A 169 31.89 -48.41 -58.44
CA ALA A 169 31.84 -47.02 -58.95
C ALA A 169 30.73 -45.98 -58.56
N ALA A 170 31.25 -44.83 -58.06
CA ALA A 170 30.95 -43.42 -58.40
C ALA A 170 29.83 -42.59 -57.69
N ASP A 171 30.32 -41.46 -57.17
CA ASP A 171 29.73 -40.12 -56.95
C ASP A 171 28.98 -39.72 -55.66
N ALA A 172 29.75 -38.96 -54.85
CA ALA A 172 29.48 -37.60 -54.33
C ALA A 172 28.64 -37.36 -53.05
N LYS A 173 29.35 -36.70 -52.10
CA LYS A 173 28.93 -35.81 -50.98
C LYS A 173 28.32 -36.44 -49.72
N ASP A 174 29.12 -36.52 -48.66
CA ASP A 174 28.96 -35.61 -47.50
C ASP A 174 30.17 -35.66 -46.56
N ALA A 175 30.64 -34.49 -46.15
CA ALA A 175 31.77 -34.32 -45.24
C ALA A 175 31.27 -34.17 -43.81
N SER A 176 31.63 -35.10 -42.92
CA SER A 176 31.55 -34.93 -41.46
C SER A 176 32.97 -34.93 -40.88
N PRO A 177 33.34 -33.97 -40.02
CA PRO A 177 34.68 -33.90 -39.44
C PRO A 177 34.88 -34.97 -38.36
N ALA A 178 36.12 -35.44 -38.23
CA ALA A 178 36.57 -36.36 -37.20
C ALA A 178 36.41 -35.76 -35.78
N PRO A 179 36.23 -36.58 -34.72
CA PRO A 179 36.11 -36.07 -33.36
C PRO A 179 37.45 -35.48 -32.90
N GLU A 180 37.45 -34.19 -32.58
CA GLU A 180 38.55 -33.52 -31.90
C GLU A 180 38.82 -34.22 -30.56
N ARG A 181 40.09 -34.57 -30.32
CA ARG A 181 40.55 -35.01 -29.01
C ARG A 181 40.52 -33.81 -28.07
N VAL A 182 39.54 -33.79 -27.17
CA VAL A 182 39.49 -32.83 -26.06
C VAL A 182 40.73 -33.02 -25.17
N PRO A 183 41.53 -31.97 -24.91
CA PRO A 183 42.68 -32.08 -24.01
C PRO A 183 42.21 -32.35 -22.58
N ALA A 184 43.00 -33.14 -21.83
CA ALA A 184 42.72 -33.42 -20.43
C ALA A 184 42.69 -32.12 -19.61
N PRO A 185 41.71 -31.93 -18.71
CA PRO A 185 41.55 -30.69 -17.97
C PRO A 185 42.77 -30.42 -17.07
N THR A 186 43.26 -29.18 -17.09
CA THR A 186 44.35 -28.76 -16.21
C THR A 186 43.85 -28.63 -14.76
N PRO A 187 44.72 -28.62 -13.73
CA PRO A 187 44.31 -28.38 -12.35
C PRO A 187 43.50 -27.07 -12.17
N GLY A 188 43.79 -26.04 -12.98
CA GLY A 188 43.00 -24.80 -13.03
C GLY A 188 41.60 -25.00 -13.64
N ASP A 189 41.46 -25.86 -14.65
CA ASP A 189 40.16 -26.26 -15.21
C ASP A 189 39.38 -27.16 -14.26
N VAL A 190 40.05 -28.00 -13.46
CA VAL A 190 39.42 -28.81 -12.42
C VAL A 190 38.91 -27.92 -11.29
N VAL A 191 39.69 -26.92 -10.85
CA VAL A 191 39.24 -25.94 -9.84
C VAL A 191 38.13 -25.03 -10.40
N ARG A 192 38.20 -24.65 -11.67
CA ARG A 192 37.14 -23.89 -12.36
C ARG A 192 35.88 -24.74 -12.60
N HIS A 193 36.01 -26.02 -12.89
CA HIS A 193 34.90 -26.98 -12.97
C HIS A 193 34.30 -27.30 -11.60
N GLN A 194 35.12 -27.38 -10.55
CA GLN A 194 34.67 -27.57 -9.17
C GLN A 194 33.97 -26.31 -8.63
N ARG A 195 34.43 -25.10 -9.02
CA ARG A 195 33.71 -23.84 -8.76
C ARG A 195 32.44 -23.68 -9.60
N ARG A 196 32.40 -24.20 -10.83
CA ARG A 196 31.18 -24.28 -11.68
C ARG A 196 30.22 -25.38 -11.23
N LYS A 197 30.66 -26.35 -10.44
CA LYS A 197 29.81 -27.37 -9.78
C LYS A 197 29.14 -26.82 -8.52
N SER A 198 28.82 -25.53 -8.50
CA SER A 198 27.80 -24.97 -7.63
C SER A 198 26.45 -25.57 -8.02
N LEU A 199 25.94 -26.48 -7.17
CA LEU A 199 24.56 -26.96 -7.05
C LEU A 199 23.77 -27.01 -8.38
N GLN A 200 24.06 -28.01 -9.23
CA GLN A 200 23.00 -28.44 -10.15
C GLN A 200 21.86 -29.00 -9.28
N PRO A 201 20.61 -28.52 -9.45
CA PRO A 201 19.47 -29.02 -8.70
C PRO A 201 19.29 -30.51 -8.99
N ASP A 202 19.16 -31.34 -7.95
CA ASP A 202 18.91 -32.76 -8.14
C ASP A 202 17.60 -32.99 -8.92
N ASP A 203 17.60 -33.93 -9.86
CA ASP A 203 16.47 -34.23 -10.76
C ASP A 203 15.17 -34.59 -10.00
N PHE A 204 15.29 -35.05 -8.75
CA PHE A 204 14.18 -35.27 -7.82
C PHE A 204 13.60 -33.96 -7.25
N LEU A 205 14.45 -33.01 -6.86
CA LEU A 205 14.03 -31.70 -6.38
C LEU A 205 13.21 -30.95 -7.42
N LEU A 206 13.68 -30.96 -8.68
CA LEU A 206 12.99 -30.31 -9.79
C LEU A 206 11.61 -30.93 -10.02
N ARG A 207 11.51 -32.26 -9.95
CA ARG A 207 10.23 -32.98 -10.05
C ARG A 207 9.30 -32.69 -8.87
N GLU A 208 9.82 -32.46 -7.67
CA GLU A 208 9.01 -32.12 -6.49
C GLU A 208 8.45 -30.71 -6.59
N LEU A 209 9.31 -29.73 -6.90
CA LEU A 209 8.89 -28.34 -7.12
C LEU A 209 7.88 -28.20 -8.27
N GLN A 210 7.96 -29.08 -9.28
CA GLN A 210 6.99 -29.11 -10.38
C GLN A 210 5.67 -29.83 -10.03
N ARG A 211 5.62 -30.66 -8.98
CA ARG A 211 4.46 -31.48 -8.59
C ARG A 211 3.63 -30.89 -7.47
N SER A 212 4.18 -29.98 -6.69
CA SER A 212 3.45 -29.20 -5.69
C SER A 212 2.51 -28.18 -6.33
N ARG A 213 1.46 -28.68 -7.01
CA ARG A 213 0.54 -27.94 -7.89
C ARG A 213 -0.78 -27.55 -7.23
N GLY A 214 -0.92 -27.78 -5.93
CA GLY A 214 -2.14 -27.44 -5.20
C GLY A 214 -2.13 -25.97 -4.81
N GLY A 215 -3.03 -25.16 -5.38
CA GLY A 215 -3.11 -23.68 -5.30
C GLY A 215 -3.31 -23.06 -3.90
N ARG A 216 -2.61 -23.55 -2.88
CA ARG A 216 -2.38 -22.87 -1.61
C ARG A 216 -0.88 -22.92 -1.35
N MET A 217 -0.38 -21.91 -0.64
CA MET A 217 1.02 -21.73 -0.23
C MET A 217 1.61 -22.86 0.66
N ARG A 218 1.05 -24.08 0.65
CA ARG A 218 1.24 -25.13 1.66
C ARG A 218 2.58 -25.87 1.58
N ASP A 219 3.22 -25.95 0.42
CA ASP A 219 4.35 -26.87 0.22
C ASP A 219 5.72 -26.17 0.18
N ILE A 220 6.01 -25.31 1.16
CA ILE A 220 7.36 -24.78 1.34
C ILE A 220 8.18 -25.59 2.36
N VAL A 221 7.51 -26.38 3.19
CA VAL A 221 8.05 -26.90 4.44
C VAL A 221 8.90 -28.16 4.23
N GLU A 222 8.64 -28.91 3.16
CA GLU A 222 9.31 -30.19 2.89
C GLU A 222 10.68 -30.04 2.20
N THR A 223 11.15 -28.82 1.96
CA THR A 223 12.39 -28.62 1.19
C THR A 223 13.27 -27.48 1.71
N ILE A 224 13.41 -27.33 3.03
CA ILE A 224 14.53 -26.54 3.56
C ILE A 224 15.82 -27.18 3.05
N ARG A 225 16.50 -26.47 2.16
CA ARG A 225 17.78 -26.91 1.63
C ARG A 225 18.85 -26.73 2.69
N ARG A 226 19.96 -27.44 2.53
CA ARG A 226 21.08 -27.38 3.45
C ARG A 226 21.56 -25.93 3.75
N ASP A 227 21.66 -25.09 2.73
CA ASP A 227 22.12 -23.71 2.87
C ASP A 227 21.11 -22.83 3.66
N GLN A 228 19.83 -23.20 3.63
CA GLN A 228 18.79 -22.58 4.46
C GLN A 228 18.77 -23.16 5.88
N MET A 229 19.15 -24.43 6.06
CA MET A 229 19.19 -25.10 7.36
C MET A 229 20.23 -24.47 8.31
N GLU A 230 21.35 -23.98 7.79
CA GLU A 230 22.33 -23.23 8.59
C GLU A 230 21.70 -21.95 9.17
N LEU A 231 20.89 -21.23 8.39
CA LEU A 231 20.16 -20.04 8.86
C LEU A 231 19.04 -20.39 9.86
N VAL A 232 18.36 -21.51 9.65
CA VAL A 232 17.32 -22.00 10.56
C VAL A 232 17.92 -22.38 11.92
N THR A 233 19.06 -23.07 11.92
CA THR A 233 19.63 -23.71 13.11
C THR A 233 20.83 -22.98 13.72
N GLY A 234 21.19 -21.81 13.17
CA GLY A 234 22.20 -20.93 13.77
C GLY A 234 21.76 -20.46 15.15
N SER A 235 22.73 -20.19 16.03
CA SER A 235 22.47 -19.62 17.36
C SER A 235 21.53 -18.41 17.28
N PRO A 236 20.72 -18.11 18.31
CA PRO A 236 20.12 -16.79 18.43
C PRO A 236 21.27 -15.78 18.49
N SER A 237 21.46 -15.03 17.41
CA SER A 237 22.33 -13.86 17.30
C SER A 237 21.45 -12.62 17.37
N ASP A 238 21.94 -11.51 17.91
CA ASP A 238 21.18 -10.27 18.14
C ASP A 238 20.25 -9.93 16.97
N ILE A 239 20.77 -9.47 15.83
CA ILE A 239 19.96 -9.19 14.65
C ILE A 239 20.52 -9.92 13.43
N LEU A 240 19.74 -10.87 12.93
CA LEU A 240 20.02 -11.58 11.67
C LEU A 240 19.10 -11.06 10.58
N VAL A 241 19.69 -10.42 9.57
CA VAL A 241 19.00 -10.03 8.34
C VAL A 241 19.17 -11.13 7.29
N VAL A 242 18.08 -11.68 6.78
CA VAL A 242 18.06 -12.63 5.67
C VAL A 242 17.60 -11.89 4.42
N GLN A 243 18.57 -11.41 3.65
CA GLN A 243 18.35 -10.82 2.34
C GLN A 243 18.18 -11.94 1.32
N GLY A 244 17.12 -11.90 0.53
CA GLY A 244 16.93 -12.85 -0.57
C GLY A 244 15.95 -12.34 -1.59
N GLY A 245 15.98 -12.89 -2.79
CA GLY A 245 15.06 -12.45 -3.85
C GLY A 245 13.72 -13.21 -3.89
N PRO A 246 12.96 -13.05 -4.99
CA PRO A 246 11.71 -13.79 -5.22
C PRO A 246 11.93 -15.31 -5.22
N GLY A 247 11.04 -16.05 -4.55
CA GLY A 247 11.04 -17.51 -4.55
C GLY A 247 12.23 -18.20 -3.86
N THR A 248 13.04 -17.48 -3.10
CA THR A 248 14.20 -18.04 -2.38
C THR A 248 13.83 -18.68 -1.03
N GLY A 249 12.55 -18.61 -0.62
CA GLY A 249 12.04 -19.25 0.59
C GLY A 249 12.34 -18.52 1.90
N LYS A 250 12.55 -17.20 1.88
CA LYS A 250 12.85 -16.38 3.08
C LYS A 250 11.86 -16.61 4.23
N SER A 251 10.57 -16.51 3.94
CA SER A 251 9.51 -16.69 4.96
C SER A 251 9.51 -18.11 5.54
N ALA A 252 9.83 -19.13 4.73
CA ALA A 252 10.04 -20.49 5.24
C ALA A 252 11.16 -20.54 6.27
N VAL A 253 12.31 -19.97 5.94
CA VAL A 253 13.48 -19.92 6.83
C VAL A 253 13.09 -19.28 8.18
N GLY A 254 12.35 -18.17 8.15
CA GLY A 254 11.83 -17.53 9.36
C GLY A 254 10.96 -18.46 10.22
N LEU A 255 9.95 -19.10 9.62
CA LEU A 255 9.01 -19.97 10.34
C LEU A 255 9.68 -21.23 10.89
N HIS A 256 10.57 -21.85 10.11
CA HIS A 256 11.33 -22.99 10.57
C HIS A 256 12.31 -22.63 11.68
N ARG A 257 12.92 -21.43 11.61
CA ARG A 257 13.78 -20.90 12.67
C ARG A 257 12.99 -20.72 13.97
N VAL A 258 11.76 -20.22 13.91
CA VAL A 258 10.86 -20.16 15.09
C VAL A 258 10.70 -21.53 15.73
N THR A 259 10.35 -22.55 14.95
CA THR A 259 10.20 -23.92 15.47
C THR A 259 11.51 -24.46 16.04
N TRP A 260 12.64 -24.22 15.39
CA TRP A 260 13.94 -24.65 15.87
C TRP A 260 14.30 -24.00 17.21
N LEU A 261 14.09 -22.68 17.34
CA LEU A 261 14.36 -21.91 18.56
C LEU A 261 13.50 -22.40 19.73
N VAL A 262 12.21 -22.71 19.49
CA VAL A 262 11.32 -23.25 20.51
C VAL A 262 11.72 -24.66 20.93
N ASN A 263 11.97 -25.55 19.97
CA ASN A 263 12.27 -26.96 20.27
C ASN A 263 13.65 -27.17 20.91
N ASN A 264 14.56 -26.20 20.79
CA ASN A 264 15.88 -26.22 21.41
C ASN A 264 15.97 -25.28 22.64
N GLU A 265 14.82 -24.93 23.24
CA GLU A 265 14.71 -24.20 24.50
C GLU A 265 15.38 -22.81 24.52
N HIS A 266 15.58 -22.19 23.35
CA HIS A 266 16.09 -20.82 23.28
C HIS A 266 15.02 -19.81 23.73
N PHE A 267 13.76 -20.02 23.34
CA PHE A 267 12.63 -19.17 23.70
C PHE A 267 11.37 -20.02 23.87
N LYS A 268 10.41 -19.55 24.68
CA LYS A 268 9.06 -20.13 24.67
C LYS A 268 8.27 -19.57 23.49
N ALA A 269 7.33 -20.33 22.93
CA ALA A 269 6.56 -19.90 21.77
C ALA A 269 5.81 -18.57 21.99
N GLN A 270 5.22 -18.41 23.19
CA GLN A 270 4.55 -17.18 23.63
C GLN A 270 5.48 -15.96 23.77
N ASP A 271 6.79 -16.17 23.83
CA ASP A 271 7.80 -15.10 23.92
C ASP A 271 8.28 -14.69 22.51
N ILE A 272 7.72 -15.28 21.44
CA ILE A 272 8.06 -14.97 20.05
C ILE A 272 6.95 -14.12 19.41
N LEU A 273 7.34 -13.10 18.67
CA LEU A 273 6.47 -12.27 17.84
C LEU A 273 6.82 -12.44 16.35
N VAL A 274 5.84 -12.76 15.53
CA VAL A 274 5.94 -12.78 14.07
C VAL A 274 5.15 -11.60 13.51
N ILE A 275 5.83 -10.73 12.77
CA ILE A 275 5.25 -9.56 12.14
C ILE A 275 5.18 -9.81 10.64
N GLY A 276 3.97 -9.72 10.09
CA GLY A 276 3.70 -9.95 8.68
C GLY A 276 3.12 -8.73 7.95
N PRO A 277 3.19 -8.72 6.60
CA PRO A 277 2.72 -7.60 5.79
C PRO A 277 1.19 -7.51 5.69
N HIS A 278 0.48 -8.65 5.74
CA HIS A 278 -0.99 -8.70 5.57
C HIS A 278 -1.63 -9.94 6.22
N GLN A 279 -2.94 -9.89 6.49
CA GLN A 279 -3.68 -10.98 7.15
C GLN A 279 -3.50 -12.36 6.49
N ARG A 280 -3.52 -12.47 5.16
CA ARG A 280 -3.34 -13.76 4.45
C ARG A 280 -2.02 -14.46 4.77
N PHE A 281 -0.96 -13.69 5.07
CA PHE A 281 0.33 -14.24 5.48
C PHE A 281 0.24 -14.77 6.92
N LEU A 282 -0.43 -14.05 7.82
CA LEU A 282 -0.63 -14.48 9.20
C LEU A 282 -1.50 -15.75 9.28
N ASP A 283 -2.52 -15.86 8.43
CA ASP A 283 -3.33 -17.07 8.30
C ASP A 283 -2.48 -18.27 7.85
N TYR A 284 -1.48 -18.01 6.99
CA TYR A 284 -0.50 -19.01 6.59
C TYR A 284 0.44 -19.39 7.73
N VAL A 285 0.97 -18.42 8.49
CA VAL A 285 1.77 -18.67 9.70
C VAL A 285 0.99 -19.55 10.68
N GLY A 286 -0.30 -19.22 10.90
CA GLY A 286 -1.22 -19.98 11.75
C GLY A 286 -1.56 -21.38 11.24
N GLN A 287 -1.38 -21.66 9.94
CA GLN A 287 -1.50 -23.00 9.37
C GLN A 287 -0.18 -23.78 9.44
N VAL A 288 0.96 -23.13 9.17
CA VAL A 288 2.26 -23.81 9.03
C VAL A 288 2.93 -24.12 10.35
N LEU A 289 3.02 -23.16 11.29
CA LEU A 289 3.70 -23.40 12.55
C LEU A 289 3.11 -24.61 13.32
N PRO A 290 1.78 -24.81 13.39
CA PRO A 290 1.22 -26.01 14.02
C PRO A 290 1.65 -27.31 13.33
N THR A 291 1.74 -27.34 12.01
CA THR A 291 2.24 -28.55 11.29
C THR A 291 3.70 -28.84 11.62
N LEU A 292 4.50 -27.81 11.86
CA LEU A 292 5.89 -27.89 12.31
C LEU A 292 6.04 -28.29 13.78
N GLY A 293 4.95 -28.25 14.55
CA GLY A 293 4.93 -28.64 15.97
C GLY A 293 5.06 -27.46 16.92
N THR A 294 4.91 -26.23 16.44
CA THR A 294 4.95 -25.01 17.25
C THR A 294 3.59 -24.32 17.22
N ARG A 295 3.04 -24.00 18.39
CA ARG A 295 1.76 -23.31 18.55
C ARG A 295 1.93 -22.13 19.49
N ASP A 296 0.89 -21.31 19.63
CA ASP A 296 0.84 -20.19 20.58
C ASP A 296 1.94 -19.13 20.37
N VAL A 297 2.34 -18.94 19.11
CA VAL A 297 3.23 -17.84 18.70
C VAL A 297 2.40 -16.60 18.44
N ASN A 298 2.84 -15.44 18.93
CA ASN A 298 2.16 -14.18 18.65
C ASN A 298 2.41 -13.81 17.19
N ALA A 299 1.34 -13.59 16.42
CA ALA A 299 1.43 -13.16 15.02
C ALA A 299 0.57 -11.91 14.82
N VAL A 300 1.14 -10.85 14.26
CA VAL A 300 0.48 -9.55 14.11
C VAL A 300 0.82 -8.91 12.77
N GLN A 301 -0.11 -8.13 12.21
CA GLN A 301 0.16 -7.32 11.04
C GLN A 301 0.95 -6.07 11.47
N LEU A 302 1.89 -5.60 10.64
CA LEU A 302 2.76 -4.48 11.00
C LEU A 302 2.00 -3.24 11.49
N ASP A 303 0.92 -2.85 10.81
CA ASP A 303 0.09 -1.69 11.16
C ASP A 303 -0.72 -1.86 12.47
N ARG A 304 -0.83 -3.09 12.98
CA ARG A 304 -1.51 -3.42 14.25
C ARG A 304 -0.55 -3.58 15.44
N VAL A 305 0.75 -3.38 15.22
CA VAL A 305 1.76 -3.43 16.30
C VAL A 305 1.57 -2.28 17.31
N TRP A 306 1.13 -1.11 16.82
CA TRP A 306 0.91 0.08 17.64
C TRP A 306 -0.58 0.21 18.01
N GLU A 307 -0.84 0.60 19.25
CA GLU A 307 -2.21 0.71 19.77
C GLU A 307 -2.90 1.97 19.25
N GLY A 308 -4.10 1.79 18.69
CA GLY A 308 -4.98 2.90 18.30
C GLY A 308 -5.68 2.67 16.97
N GLU A 309 -6.80 3.35 16.76
CA GLU A 309 -7.48 3.37 15.48
C GLU A 309 -6.78 4.36 14.53
N ILE A 310 -6.61 3.96 13.27
CA ILE A 310 -6.06 4.82 12.22
C ILE A 310 -7.24 5.58 11.63
N LEU A 311 -7.32 6.87 11.95
CA LEU A 311 -8.46 7.75 11.61
C LEU A 311 -8.10 8.79 10.54
N GLY A 312 -6.81 8.98 10.27
CA GLY A 312 -6.31 9.94 9.28
C GLY A 312 -5.46 9.32 8.19
N THR A 313 -5.11 10.15 7.20
CA THR A 313 -4.12 9.85 6.16
C THR A 313 -3.09 10.96 6.09
N ASP A 314 -1.84 10.60 5.80
CA ASP A 314 -0.75 11.55 5.62
C ASP A 314 -0.40 11.72 4.15
N SER A 315 0.03 12.94 3.79
CA SER A 315 0.69 13.15 2.49
C SER A 315 2.01 12.39 2.44
N PRO A 316 2.52 12.02 1.24
CA PRO A 316 3.82 11.35 1.13
C PRO A 316 4.96 12.11 1.81
N LYS A 317 4.98 13.45 1.70
CA LYS A 317 5.98 14.32 2.33
C LYS A 317 5.87 14.28 3.86
N THR A 318 4.64 14.37 4.39
CA THR A 318 4.38 14.28 5.84
C THR A 318 4.84 12.95 6.40
N ARG A 319 4.49 11.85 5.72
CA ARG A 319 4.86 10.50 6.11
C ARG A 319 6.37 10.29 6.12
N LEU A 320 7.08 10.80 5.11
CA LEU A 320 8.55 10.73 5.06
C LEU A 320 9.18 11.37 6.30
N VAL A 321 8.73 12.56 6.68
CA VAL A 321 9.29 13.31 7.82
C VAL A 321 8.96 12.65 9.16
N LYS A 322 7.71 12.21 9.38
CA LYS A 322 7.30 11.58 10.64
C LYS A 322 7.99 10.25 10.92
N SER A 323 8.29 9.52 9.85
CA SER A 323 8.80 8.17 9.93
C SER A 323 10.34 8.10 9.90
N ASP A 324 11.01 9.21 9.58
CA ASP A 324 12.45 9.42 9.68
C ASP A 324 12.91 9.41 11.15
N GLU A 325 14.10 8.87 11.41
CA GLU A 325 14.70 8.82 12.75
C GLU A 325 14.87 10.23 13.36
N ARG A 326 15.14 11.25 12.54
CA ARG A 326 15.25 12.65 12.97
C ARG A 326 14.04 13.11 13.79
N MET A 327 12.86 12.57 13.51
CA MET A 327 11.64 12.88 14.26
C MET A 327 11.76 12.54 15.76
N ALA A 328 12.48 11.49 16.14
CA ALA A 328 12.70 11.16 17.55
C ALA A 328 13.41 12.30 18.31
N ALA A 329 14.34 13.02 17.65
CA ALA A 329 14.99 14.18 18.24
C ALA A 329 14.06 15.39 18.38
N VAL A 330 13.18 15.62 17.40
CA VAL A 330 12.14 16.66 17.46
C VAL A 330 11.16 16.37 18.60
N LEU A 331 10.68 15.12 18.73
CA LEU A 331 9.80 14.70 19.81
C LEU A 331 10.45 14.85 21.20
N ARG A 332 11.74 14.51 21.32
CA ARG A 332 12.50 14.75 22.55
C ARG A 332 12.56 16.23 22.89
N ARG A 333 12.92 17.11 21.94
CA ARG A 333 12.93 18.57 22.16
C ARG A 333 11.55 19.11 22.51
N ARG A 334 10.50 18.59 21.88
CA ARG A 334 9.12 18.92 22.24
C ARG A 334 8.83 18.61 23.70
N VAL A 335 9.19 17.42 24.20
CA VAL A 335 9.01 17.07 25.61
C VAL A 335 9.82 18.00 26.53
N GLU A 336 11.08 18.29 26.19
CA GLU A 336 11.92 19.19 26.99
C GLU A 336 11.43 20.64 27.01
N SER A 337 10.76 21.12 25.95
CA SER A 337 10.23 22.51 25.88
C SER A 337 9.17 22.86 26.94
N ASP A 338 8.62 21.85 27.62
CA ASP A 338 7.69 22.06 28.73
C ASP A 338 8.41 22.35 30.06
N TYR A 339 9.72 22.15 30.16
CA TYR A 339 10.51 22.57 31.32
C TYR A 339 10.79 24.09 31.26
N ARG A 340 10.22 24.84 32.21
CA ARG A 340 10.20 26.32 32.22
C ARG A 340 10.66 26.88 33.58
N PRO A 341 11.97 26.85 33.89
CA PRO A 341 12.49 27.34 35.17
C PRO A 341 12.21 28.82 35.42
N GLU A 342 12.11 29.64 34.37
CA GLU A 342 11.75 31.06 34.43
C GLU A 342 10.34 31.31 34.98
N ALA A 343 9.44 30.32 34.89
CA ALA A 343 8.09 30.42 35.45
C ALA A 343 8.08 30.52 36.99
N LEU A 344 9.22 30.25 37.64
CA LEU A 344 9.41 30.43 39.07
C LEU A 344 9.30 31.89 39.51
N ASP A 345 9.63 32.84 38.64
CA ASP A 345 9.57 34.30 38.93
C ASP A 345 8.16 34.75 39.31
N ALA A 346 7.15 34.17 38.68
CA ALA A 346 5.74 34.47 38.97
C ALA A 346 5.25 33.87 40.30
N LEU A 347 6.05 33.00 40.93
CA LEU A 347 5.68 32.25 42.14
C LEU A 347 6.49 32.67 43.37
N THR A 348 7.60 33.40 43.18
CA THR A 348 8.42 33.94 44.27
C THR A 348 7.77 35.15 44.93
N VAL A 349 7.97 35.26 46.24
CA VAL A 349 7.58 36.44 47.02
C VAL A 349 8.82 37.26 47.32
N ASP A 350 8.69 38.57 47.12
CA ASP A 350 9.75 39.53 47.41
C ASP A 350 10.25 39.43 48.87
N PRO A 351 11.53 39.71 49.10
CA PRO A 351 12.10 39.72 50.45
C PRO A 351 11.43 40.75 51.36
N SER A 352 11.25 40.41 52.64
CA SER A 352 10.69 41.31 53.65
C SER A 352 11.75 42.23 54.27
N PHE A 353 13.04 41.92 54.08
CA PHE A 353 14.18 42.70 54.56
C PHE A 353 15.14 43.00 53.40
N GLU A 354 15.76 44.18 53.46
CA GLU A 354 16.74 44.62 52.47
C GLU A 354 18.00 43.73 52.53
N GLY A 355 18.24 42.95 51.48
CA GLY A 355 19.36 42.00 51.37
C GLY A 355 18.98 40.51 51.34
N ASP A 356 17.72 40.15 51.61
CA ASP A 356 17.24 38.76 51.49
C ASP A 356 16.92 38.40 50.03
N GLU A 357 17.05 37.12 49.67
CA GLU A 357 16.68 36.62 48.34
C GLU A 357 15.15 36.42 48.21
N PRO A 358 14.56 36.65 47.01
CA PRO A 358 13.22 36.17 46.68
C PRO A 358 13.07 34.68 47.00
N ALA A 359 11.91 34.29 47.53
CA ALA A 359 11.71 32.93 48.01
C ALA A 359 10.33 32.39 47.72
N ILE A 360 10.24 31.06 47.67
CA ILE A 360 8.98 30.34 47.64
C ILE A 360 8.47 30.16 49.06
N VAL A 361 7.21 30.54 49.27
CA VAL A 361 6.55 30.46 50.57
C VAL A 361 5.49 29.36 50.56
N VAL A 362 5.66 28.37 51.43
CA VAL A 362 4.73 27.24 51.60
C VAL A 362 4.24 27.18 53.03
N THR A 363 2.93 27.10 53.22
CA THR A 363 2.33 26.96 54.55
C THR A 363 2.06 25.50 54.87
N ALA A 364 2.64 25.00 55.97
CA ALA A 364 2.43 23.66 56.50
C ALA A 364 1.74 23.75 57.88
N GLY A 365 0.42 23.49 57.92
CA GLY A 365 -0.39 23.73 59.12
C GLY A 365 -0.40 25.22 59.49
N SER A 366 0.17 25.57 60.65
CA SER A 366 0.31 26.96 61.10
C SER A 366 1.72 27.54 60.91
N THR A 367 2.61 26.82 60.21
CA THR A 367 4.02 27.20 60.04
C THR A 367 4.26 27.62 58.59
N THR A 368 4.89 28.77 58.41
CA THR A 368 5.26 29.29 57.10
C THR A 368 6.72 28.96 56.83
N LEU A 369 6.97 28.20 55.77
CA LEU A 369 8.29 27.77 55.33
C LEU A 369 8.72 28.67 54.16
N ARG A 370 9.97 29.12 54.18
CA ARG A 370 10.53 30.01 53.15
C ARG A 370 11.77 29.34 52.56
N VAL A 371 11.75 29.05 51.26
CA VAL A 371 12.89 28.45 50.55
C VAL A 371 13.40 29.43 49.49
N PRO A 372 14.68 29.86 49.54
CA PRO A 372 15.26 30.79 48.56
C PRO A 372 15.12 30.30 47.12
N LYS A 373 14.94 31.22 46.18
CA LYS A 373 14.80 30.91 44.74
C LYS A 373 16.01 30.14 44.20
N SER A 374 17.23 30.57 44.54
CA SER A 374 18.48 29.92 44.15
C SER A 374 18.54 28.45 44.54
N GLU A 375 18.07 28.11 45.74
CA GLU A 375 18.00 26.72 46.21
C GLU A 375 16.98 25.92 45.39
N VAL A 376 15.79 26.47 45.12
CA VAL A 376 14.79 25.79 44.28
C VAL A 376 15.32 25.56 42.87
N LEU A 377 16.02 26.53 42.28
CA LEU A 377 16.68 26.38 40.98
C LEU A 377 17.76 25.29 41.01
N ALA A 378 18.56 25.20 42.07
CA ALA A 378 19.55 24.14 42.22
C ALA A 378 18.91 22.74 42.32
N LEU A 379 17.76 22.63 43.00
CA LEU A 379 17.01 21.38 43.07
C LEU A 379 16.37 21.02 41.73
N LEU A 380 15.87 22.01 40.98
CA LEU A 380 15.34 21.84 39.62
C LEU A 380 16.42 21.34 38.67
N ASP A 381 17.57 22.00 38.64
CA ASP A 381 18.71 21.65 37.78
C ASP A 381 19.22 20.24 38.09
N ARG A 382 19.36 19.91 39.38
CA ARG A 382 19.75 18.56 39.83
C ARG A 382 18.76 17.47 39.37
N ALA A 383 17.46 17.78 39.37
CA ALA A 383 16.45 16.83 38.92
C ALA A 383 16.43 16.71 37.39
N HIS A 384 16.62 17.82 36.67
CA HIS A 384 16.58 17.90 35.21
C HIS A 384 17.78 17.23 34.54
N THR A 385 18.97 17.42 35.09
CA THR A 385 20.22 16.82 34.61
C THR A 385 20.37 15.33 34.95
N GLY A 386 19.53 14.81 35.85
CA GLY A 386 19.54 13.39 36.18
C GLY A 386 18.91 12.54 35.07
N ASP A 387 19.26 11.25 35.03
CA ASP A 387 18.71 10.32 34.04
C ASP A 387 17.23 9.99 34.31
N GLY A 388 16.52 9.59 33.26
CA GLY A 388 15.18 9.02 33.32
C GLY A 388 14.12 9.76 32.49
N PRO A 389 12.91 9.19 32.37
CA PRO A 389 11.78 9.83 31.70
C PRO A 389 11.40 11.18 32.32
N PHE A 390 10.72 12.02 31.54
CA PHE A 390 10.35 13.37 31.95
C PHE A 390 9.53 13.41 33.26
N ARG A 391 8.53 12.52 33.41
CA ARG A 391 7.72 12.42 34.64
C ARG A 391 8.52 11.97 35.84
N GLU A 392 9.46 11.05 35.66
CA GLU A 392 10.32 10.60 36.74
C GLU A 392 11.23 11.73 37.24
N ARG A 393 11.84 12.49 36.32
CA ARG A 393 12.64 13.68 36.65
C ARG A 393 11.81 14.75 37.37
N ARG A 394 10.58 15.00 36.91
CA ARG A 394 9.61 15.90 37.57
C ARG A 394 9.24 15.43 38.98
N ASP A 395 8.94 14.16 39.17
CA ASP A 395 8.58 13.61 40.49
C ASP A 395 9.79 13.57 41.44
N ARG A 396 10.99 13.36 40.91
CA ARG A 396 12.26 13.51 41.65
C ARG A 396 12.43 14.94 42.15
N PHE A 397 12.18 15.95 41.33
CA PHE A 397 12.17 17.35 41.77
C PHE A 397 11.16 17.58 42.91
N ARG A 398 9.92 17.09 42.76
CA ARG A 398 8.89 17.19 43.80
C ARG A 398 9.38 16.58 45.13
N GLY A 399 9.99 15.39 45.07
CA GLY A 399 10.58 14.73 46.23
C GLY A 399 11.67 15.56 46.89
N LEU A 400 12.65 16.04 46.11
CA LEU A 400 13.75 16.89 46.58
C LEU A 400 13.26 18.20 47.22
N PHE A 401 12.25 18.84 46.63
CA PHE A 401 11.68 20.06 47.16
C PHE A 401 10.91 19.82 48.47
N VAL A 402 10.15 18.72 48.57
CA VAL A 402 9.49 18.33 49.82
C VAL A 402 10.51 18.00 50.91
N ASP A 403 11.61 17.32 50.57
CA ASP A 403 12.69 17.03 51.52
C ASP A 403 13.32 18.32 52.06
N ARG A 404 13.51 19.33 51.19
CA ARG A 404 13.99 20.65 51.62
C ARG A 404 13.00 21.37 52.52
N LEU A 405 11.70 21.32 52.21
CA LEU A 405 10.65 21.86 53.08
C LEU A 405 10.57 21.15 54.43
N LEU A 406 10.84 19.84 54.49
CA LEU A 406 10.90 19.10 55.75
C LEU A 406 12.10 19.52 56.60
N GLN A 407 13.26 19.78 55.98
CA GLN A 407 14.43 20.34 56.67
C GLN A 407 14.10 21.72 57.25
N GLU A 408 13.54 22.63 56.44
CA GLU A 408 13.09 23.94 56.92
C GLU A 408 12.08 23.84 58.07
N LEU A 409 11.15 22.89 57.99
CA LEU A 409 10.18 22.66 59.07
C LEU A 409 10.85 22.12 60.34
N ALA A 410 11.86 21.27 60.22
CA ALA A 410 12.62 20.76 61.35
C ALA A 410 13.41 21.87 62.05
N ASP A 411 13.93 22.83 61.29
CA ASP A 411 14.68 23.98 61.81
C ASP A 411 13.75 24.99 62.51
N VAL A 412 12.59 25.29 61.91
CA VAL A 412 11.63 26.27 62.47
C VAL A 412 10.72 25.67 63.56
N ALA A 413 10.38 24.38 63.46
CA ALA A 413 9.45 23.70 64.38
C ALA A 413 9.86 22.23 64.67
N PRO A 414 10.93 21.99 65.46
CA PRO A 414 11.53 20.67 65.66
C PRO A 414 10.58 19.57 66.17
N ARG A 415 9.57 19.96 66.98
CA ARG A 415 8.57 19.03 67.55
C ARG A 415 7.51 18.57 66.54
N ARG A 416 7.32 19.29 65.43
CA ARG A 416 6.37 18.90 64.39
C ARG A 416 7.02 18.02 63.33
N GLY A 417 8.29 18.21 62.99
CA GLY A 417 8.98 17.45 61.94
C GLY A 417 9.03 15.91 62.10
N GLN A 418 8.60 15.36 63.24
CA GLN A 418 8.61 13.92 63.54
C GLN A 418 7.29 13.18 63.25
N ALA A 419 6.22 13.87 62.85
CA ALA A 419 4.95 13.21 62.56
C ALA A 419 4.97 12.57 61.16
N GLY A 420 4.73 11.25 61.09
CA GLY A 420 4.83 10.46 59.84
C GLY A 420 3.86 10.84 58.71
N THR A 421 2.90 11.74 58.94
CA THR A 421 1.94 12.21 57.92
C THR A 421 2.36 13.49 57.20
N ILE A 422 3.30 14.27 57.75
CA ILE A 422 3.62 15.63 57.25
C ILE A 422 4.20 15.63 55.84
N ARG A 423 5.03 14.64 55.50
CA ARG A 423 5.55 14.50 54.12
C ARG A 423 4.41 14.46 53.11
N ARG A 424 3.39 13.63 53.37
CA ARG A 424 2.22 13.47 52.51
C ARG A 424 1.38 14.75 52.43
N ASP A 425 1.29 15.50 53.53
CA ASP A 425 0.59 16.79 53.59
C ASP A 425 1.31 17.87 52.76
N LEU A 426 2.66 17.88 52.79
CA LEU A 426 3.49 18.76 51.96
C LEU A 426 3.43 18.36 50.48
N GLU A 427 3.47 17.07 50.17
CA GLU A 427 3.32 16.57 48.79
C GLU A 427 1.98 17.03 48.19
N ARG A 428 0.89 16.97 48.95
CA ARG A 428 -0.46 17.40 48.53
C ARG A 428 -0.74 18.90 48.77
N ASN A 429 0.29 19.68 49.08
CA ASN A 429 0.11 21.11 49.32
C ASN A 429 -0.15 21.83 48.01
N ARG A 430 -1.25 22.61 47.94
CA ARG A 430 -1.64 23.36 46.74
C ARG A 430 -0.56 24.30 46.21
N ARG A 431 0.31 24.85 47.06
CA ARG A 431 1.44 25.70 46.61
C ARG A 431 2.55 24.88 45.98
N VAL A 432 2.85 23.70 46.52
CA VAL A 432 3.81 22.76 45.95
C VAL A 432 3.32 22.24 44.60
N GLU A 433 2.06 21.78 44.53
CA GLU A 433 1.45 21.31 43.28
C GLU A 433 1.45 22.40 42.20
N ARG A 434 1.01 23.62 42.52
CA ARG A 434 1.05 24.76 41.58
C ARG A 434 2.46 25.09 41.11
N LEU A 435 3.46 24.98 41.99
CA LEU A 435 4.84 25.25 41.62
C LEU A 435 5.32 24.21 40.61
N VAL A 436 5.14 22.94 40.92
CA VAL A 436 5.54 21.84 40.04
C VAL A 436 4.82 21.93 38.70
N ASP A 437 3.51 22.15 38.69
CA ASP A 437 2.72 22.21 37.44
C ASP A 437 3.01 23.43 36.58
N ARG A 438 3.49 24.53 37.17
CA ARG A 438 3.80 25.76 36.43
C ARG A 438 5.21 25.78 35.87
N VAL A 439 6.18 25.27 36.63
CA VAL A 439 7.59 25.18 36.23
C VAL A 439 7.84 23.97 35.33
N TRP A 440 7.10 22.88 35.56
CA TRP A 440 7.33 21.61 34.90
C TRP A 440 6.01 20.88 34.60
N PRO A 441 5.14 21.46 33.73
CA PRO A 441 3.92 20.80 33.27
C PRO A 441 4.22 19.45 32.61
N SER A 442 3.30 18.48 32.75
CA SER A 442 3.42 17.16 32.12
C SER A 442 2.18 16.87 31.27
N PRO A 443 2.14 17.30 29.99
CA PRO A 443 1.09 16.88 29.09
C PRO A 443 1.15 15.37 28.82
N GLY A 444 0.03 14.79 28.40
CA GLY A 444 0.02 13.43 27.87
C GLY A 444 0.63 13.37 26.46
N PRO A 445 1.03 12.18 25.98
CA PRO A 445 1.62 12.01 24.64
C PRO A 445 0.79 12.62 23.50
N ARG A 446 -0.54 12.39 23.51
CA ARG A 446 -1.45 12.95 22.50
C ARG A 446 -1.48 14.47 22.49
N GLU A 447 -1.53 15.09 23.68
CA GLU A 447 -1.51 16.55 23.80
C GLU A 447 -0.18 17.15 23.36
N ALA A 448 0.93 16.48 23.69
CA ALA A 448 2.27 16.91 23.28
C ALA A 448 2.44 16.87 21.76
N LEU A 449 1.97 15.79 21.11
CA LEU A 449 2.02 15.65 19.66
C LEU A 449 1.07 16.63 18.96
N ARG A 450 -0.16 16.78 19.45
CA ARG A 450 -1.12 17.74 18.92
C ARG A 450 -0.58 19.15 18.94
N SER A 451 -0.06 19.59 20.09
CA SER A 451 0.44 20.96 20.23
C SER A 451 1.68 21.22 19.36
N LEU A 452 2.44 20.18 19.02
CA LEU A 452 3.57 20.28 18.11
C LEU A 452 3.09 20.51 16.67
N TYR A 453 2.02 19.85 16.24
CA TYR A 453 1.49 19.99 14.88
C TYR A 453 0.56 21.19 14.69
N ASP A 454 -0.06 21.72 15.75
CA ASP A 454 -0.98 22.86 15.66
C ASP A 454 -0.29 24.23 15.79
N SER A 455 0.99 24.26 16.16
CA SER A 455 1.76 25.47 16.43
C SER A 455 3.03 25.56 15.58
N ALA A 456 3.03 26.48 14.61
CA ALA A 456 4.17 26.72 13.73
C ALA A 456 5.42 27.18 14.49
N ASP A 457 5.26 28.01 15.52
CA ASP A 457 6.40 28.51 16.31
C ASP A 457 7.00 27.40 17.17
N LEU A 458 6.17 26.59 17.84
CA LEU A 458 6.65 25.48 18.66
C LEU A 458 7.34 24.43 17.78
N LEU A 459 6.77 24.13 16.61
CA LEU A 459 7.39 23.21 15.66
C LEU A 459 8.75 23.74 15.22
N ARG A 460 8.85 25.02 14.85
CA ARG A 460 10.11 25.65 14.43
C ARG A 460 11.19 25.51 15.51
N ASP A 461 10.87 25.84 16.75
CA ASP A 461 11.80 25.76 17.87
C ASP A 461 12.25 24.32 18.14
N CYS A 462 11.32 23.36 18.10
CA CYS A 462 11.64 21.94 18.32
C CYS A 462 12.40 21.32 17.14
N ALA A 463 12.13 21.78 15.93
CA ALA A 463 12.69 21.28 14.68
C ALA A 463 14.02 21.93 14.26
N ASP A 464 14.45 22.99 14.94
CA ASP A 464 15.57 23.83 14.50
C ASP A 464 16.86 23.04 14.21
N GLY A 465 17.40 23.16 13.00
CA GLY A 465 18.57 22.41 12.54
C GLY A 465 18.38 20.88 12.40
N ILE A 466 17.15 20.35 12.51
CA ILE A 466 16.84 18.92 12.34
C ILE A 466 16.02 18.67 11.06
N VAL A 467 14.90 19.39 10.89
CA VAL A 467 14.03 19.28 9.70
C VAL A 467 13.87 20.66 9.06
N GLY A 468 13.86 20.71 7.72
CA GLY A 468 13.79 21.96 6.96
C GLY A 468 12.42 22.64 7.03
N GLU A 469 12.33 23.93 6.73
CA GLU A 469 11.07 24.70 6.78
C GLU A 469 9.94 24.07 5.94
N ASP A 470 10.31 23.55 4.78
CA ASP A 470 9.44 22.83 3.85
C ASP A 470 8.88 21.52 4.42
N GLU A 471 9.67 20.81 5.23
CA GLU A 471 9.29 19.60 5.95
C GLU A 471 8.40 19.96 7.16
N GLN A 472 8.75 21.04 7.88
CA GLN A 472 7.95 21.56 8.99
C GLN A 472 6.54 21.95 8.53
N ALA A 473 6.43 22.67 7.41
CA ALA A 473 5.15 23.04 6.83
C ALA A 473 4.27 21.82 6.49
N ALA A 474 4.88 20.68 6.14
CA ALA A 474 4.17 19.44 5.85
C ALA A 474 3.67 18.69 7.11
N LEU A 475 4.23 19.00 8.28
CA LEU A 475 3.79 18.43 9.57
C LEU A 475 2.63 19.22 10.20
N LEU A 476 2.47 20.49 9.83
CA LEU A 476 1.44 21.35 10.41
C LEU A 476 0.03 20.86 10.08
N ARG A 477 -0.86 20.93 11.08
CA ARG A 477 -2.25 20.50 10.98
C ARG A 477 -3.18 21.55 11.60
N ALA A 478 -4.42 21.55 11.14
CA ALA A 478 -5.46 22.39 11.75
C ALA A 478 -5.74 21.89 13.18
N ARG A 479 -5.94 22.83 14.09
CA ARG A 479 -6.19 22.53 15.51
C ARG A 479 -7.52 21.80 15.70
N ALA A 480 -7.47 20.57 16.21
CA ALA A 480 -8.65 19.85 16.66
C ALA A 480 -9.18 20.36 18.01
N ALA A 481 -10.46 20.09 18.31
CA ALA A 481 -11.10 20.53 19.55
C ALA A 481 -10.54 19.84 20.80
N SER A 482 -10.16 18.56 20.66
CA SER A 482 -9.53 17.75 21.71
C SER A 482 -8.50 16.82 21.07
N ALA A 483 -7.55 16.30 21.86
CA ALA A 483 -6.52 15.39 21.36
C ALA A 483 -7.07 14.03 20.92
N ASP A 484 -8.28 13.67 21.37
CA ASP A 484 -8.98 12.47 20.93
C ASP A 484 -9.77 12.68 19.62
N ALA A 485 -10.01 13.94 19.24
CA ALA A 485 -10.67 14.29 17.98
C ALA A 485 -9.69 14.45 16.81
N ASP A 486 -8.38 14.37 17.07
CA ASP A 486 -7.36 14.40 16.02
C ASP A 486 -7.40 13.12 15.16
N PRO A 487 -7.31 13.24 13.83
CA PRO A 487 -7.30 12.10 12.93
C PRO A 487 -5.89 11.45 12.93
N TRP A 488 -5.57 10.70 13.98
CA TRP A 488 -4.27 10.06 14.14
C TRP A 488 -4.00 9.05 13.02
N THR A 489 -2.82 9.16 12.42
CA THR A 489 -2.31 8.26 11.35
C THR A 489 -1.46 7.15 11.95
N LEU A 490 -1.08 6.16 11.12
CA LEU A 490 -0.16 5.10 11.54
C LEU A 490 1.18 5.67 12.04
N ASP A 491 1.79 6.59 11.29
CA ASP A 491 3.07 7.18 11.68
C ASP A 491 2.95 8.05 12.95
N ASP A 492 1.77 8.65 13.19
CA ASP A 492 1.48 9.33 14.46
C ASP A 492 1.46 8.36 15.64
N HIS A 493 0.88 7.16 15.50
CA HIS A 493 0.88 6.15 16.58
C HIS A 493 2.29 5.71 16.96
N VAL A 494 3.22 5.66 15.99
CA VAL A 494 4.65 5.42 16.27
C VAL A 494 5.25 6.59 17.06
N CYS A 495 4.95 7.84 16.68
CA CYS A 495 5.37 9.03 17.41
C CYS A 495 4.77 9.10 18.82
N LEU A 496 3.51 8.69 19.00
CA LEU A 496 2.81 8.66 20.29
C LEU A 496 3.44 7.64 21.24
N GLU A 497 3.86 6.47 20.74
CA GLU A 497 4.61 5.50 21.54
C GLU A 497 5.97 6.08 21.97
N GLU A 498 6.71 6.73 21.05
CA GLU A 498 7.97 7.41 21.38
C GLU A 498 7.77 8.47 22.48
N LEU A 499 6.71 9.28 22.38
CA LEU A 499 6.36 10.26 23.40
C LEU A 499 5.95 9.60 24.72
N GLY A 500 5.25 8.47 24.72
CA GLY A 500 4.93 7.68 25.91
C GLY A 500 6.20 7.23 26.65
N VAL A 501 7.19 6.74 25.90
CA VAL A 501 8.51 6.36 26.43
C VAL A 501 9.22 7.58 27.03
N LEU A 502 9.29 8.69 26.30
CA LEU A 502 10.00 9.90 26.74
C LEU A 502 9.34 10.56 27.96
N ILE A 503 8.00 10.57 28.02
CA ILE A 503 7.24 11.24 29.06
C ILE A 503 7.11 10.38 30.30
N SER A 504 6.59 9.16 30.16
CA SER A 504 6.22 8.29 31.28
C SER A 504 7.24 7.17 31.52
N GLY A 505 8.08 6.85 30.55
CA GLY A 505 8.87 5.61 30.57
C GLY A 505 8.04 4.38 30.21
N ASP A 506 6.92 4.57 29.50
CA ASP A 506 6.04 3.47 29.09
C ASP A 506 6.84 2.51 28.19
N THR A 507 6.85 1.22 28.51
CA THR A 507 7.52 0.20 27.69
C THR A 507 6.50 -0.73 27.07
N PRO A 508 6.53 -0.94 25.74
CA PRO A 508 5.65 -1.92 25.11
C PRO A 508 5.98 -3.35 25.56
N PRO A 509 5.08 -4.32 25.31
CA PRO A 509 5.36 -5.74 25.55
C PRO A 509 6.68 -6.18 24.92
N ARG A 510 7.47 -6.95 25.67
CA ARG A 510 8.78 -7.44 25.25
C ARG A 510 8.72 -8.91 24.86
N TYR A 511 9.41 -9.23 23.78
CA TYR A 511 9.52 -10.57 23.20
C TYR A 511 10.97 -11.02 23.19
N GLY A 512 11.22 -12.29 23.47
CA GLY A 512 12.55 -12.89 23.41
C GLY A 512 13.08 -13.00 21.98
N HIS A 513 12.19 -13.23 21.01
CA HIS A 513 12.54 -13.24 19.59
C HIS A 513 11.48 -12.54 18.74
N ILE A 514 11.89 -11.76 17.75
CA ILE A 514 10.98 -11.13 16.78
C ILE A 514 11.36 -11.56 15.37
N VAL A 515 10.39 -12.07 14.61
CA VAL A 515 10.52 -12.29 13.17
C VAL A 515 9.77 -11.18 12.46
N VAL A 516 10.42 -10.50 11.52
CA VAL A 516 9.78 -9.46 10.70
C VAL A 516 9.92 -9.83 9.24
N ASP A 517 8.79 -10.07 8.56
CA ASP A 517 8.77 -10.30 7.12
C ASP A 517 8.53 -8.99 6.34
N GLU A 518 9.02 -8.94 5.10
CA GLU A 518 9.00 -7.75 4.23
C GLU A 518 9.62 -6.51 4.89
N ALA A 519 10.68 -6.70 5.69
CA ALA A 519 11.26 -5.69 6.55
C ALA A 519 11.89 -4.50 5.80
N GLN A 520 12.09 -4.60 4.49
CA GLN A 520 12.60 -3.48 3.68
C GLN A 520 11.63 -2.29 3.61
N ASP A 521 10.36 -2.49 3.96
CA ASP A 521 9.36 -1.43 4.03
C ASP A 521 9.21 -0.81 5.44
N LEU A 522 9.96 -1.32 6.43
CA LEU A 522 9.99 -0.70 7.76
C LEU A 522 10.54 0.72 7.66
N THR A 523 9.89 1.64 8.36
CA THR A 523 10.44 2.99 8.52
C THR A 523 11.44 3.05 9.67
N PRO A 524 12.38 4.01 9.67
CA PRO A 524 13.32 4.20 10.78
C PRO A 524 12.66 4.30 12.16
N MET A 525 11.58 5.07 12.30
CA MET A 525 10.83 5.19 13.55
C MET A 525 10.15 3.87 13.96
N GLN A 526 9.65 3.09 13.00
CA GLN A 526 9.10 1.77 13.28
C GLN A 526 10.20 0.80 13.76
N ALA A 527 11.37 0.80 13.11
CA ALA A 527 12.52 0.00 13.54
C ALA A 527 12.96 0.33 14.98
N ARG A 528 13.02 1.62 15.33
CA ARG A 528 13.28 2.08 16.71
C ARG A 528 12.25 1.56 17.71
N SER A 529 10.97 1.59 17.34
CA SER A 529 9.90 1.02 18.18
C SER A 529 10.03 -0.50 18.34
N LEU A 530 10.31 -1.24 17.27
CA LEU A 530 10.49 -2.70 17.31
C LEU A 530 11.67 -3.09 18.19
N ARG A 531 12.78 -2.33 18.17
CA ARG A 531 13.91 -2.55 19.07
C ARG A 531 13.51 -2.56 20.55
N ARG A 532 12.60 -1.67 20.96
CA ARG A 532 12.10 -1.60 22.36
C ARG A 532 11.23 -2.79 22.76
N ARG A 533 10.62 -3.45 21.77
CA ARG A 533 9.83 -4.68 21.95
C ARG A 533 10.71 -5.92 22.00
N CYS A 534 11.98 -5.83 21.65
CA CYS A 534 12.92 -6.91 21.87
C CYS A 534 13.40 -6.90 23.34
N ALA A 535 13.28 -8.05 24.02
CA ALA A 535 13.77 -8.22 25.38
C ALA A 535 15.29 -7.97 25.48
N VAL A 536 15.78 -7.75 26.69
CA VAL A 536 17.23 -7.65 26.93
C VAL A 536 17.88 -9.00 26.62
N GLY A 537 18.85 -9.01 25.72
CA GLY A 537 19.45 -10.24 25.18
C GLY A 537 18.51 -11.04 24.25
N GLY A 538 17.41 -10.42 23.81
CA GLY A 538 16.54 -10.98 22.77
C GLY A 538 17.19 -10.84 21.38
N SER A 539 16.60 -11.52 20.40
CA SER A 539 17.10 -11.52 19.02
C SER A 539 16.00 -11.21 18.00
N MET A 540 16.40 -10.88 16.77
CA MET A 540 15.48 -10.72 15.64
C MET A 540 15.94 -11.47 14.40
N THR A 541 14.96 -12.03 13.67
CA THR A 541 15.14 -12.53 12.31
C THR A 541 14.39 -11.62 11.35
N VAL A 542 15.14 -10.77 10.65
CA VAL A 542 14.64 -9.74 9.74
C VAL A 542 14.68 -10.32 8.32
N LEU A 543 13.54 -10.51 7.68
CA LEU A 543 13.43 -11.10 6.35
C LEU A 543 13.04 -10.02 5.36
N GLY A 544 13.72 -9.97 4.21
CA GLY A 544 13.36 -8.99 3.20
C GLY A 544 14.08 -9.12 1.87
N ASP A 545 13.66 -8.28 0.94
CA ASP A 545 14.29 -8.08 -0.35
C ASP A 545 14.39 -6.59 -0.67
N LEU A 546 15.58 -6.01 -0.57
CA LEU A 546 15.81 -4.60 -0.92
C LEU A 546 15.40 -4.24 -2.36
N ALA A 547 15.36 -5.19 -3.31
CA ALA A 547 14.83 -4.93 -4.66
C ALA A 547 13.30 -4.66 -4.64
N GLN A 548 12.59 -5.17 -3.63
CA GLN A 548 11.14 -5.06 -3.44
C GLN A 548 10.76 -3.97 -2.42
N ALA A 549 11.65 -3.02 -2.16
CA ALA A 549 11.36 -1.87 -1.30
C ALA A 549 10.35 -0.94 -1.98
N THR A 550 9.13 -0.92 -1.46
CA THR A 550 8.00 -0.11 -1.97
C THR A 550 7.46 0.84 -0.91
N GLY A 551 8.02 0.79 0.30
CA GLY A 551 7.72 1.73 1.38
C GLY A 551 8.15 3.16 1.08
N VAL A 552 7.75 4.06 1.99
CA VAL A 552 8.04 5.51 1.90
C VAL A 552 9.54 5.78 1.91
N HIS A 553 10.29 4.99 2.69
CA HIS A 553 11.73 4.91 2.61
C HIS A 553 12.09 3.76 1.67
N THR A 554 12.91 4.04 0.66
CA THR A 554 13.41 3.02 -0.27
C THR A 554 14.88 2.74 0.03
N PRO A 555 15.20 1.88 1.02
CA PRO A 555 16.57 1.59 1.39
C PRO A 555 17.32 0.93 0.24
N THR A 556 18.57 1.34 0.04
CA THR A 556 19.52 0.69 -0.88
C THR A 556 20.46 -0.27 -0.15
N SER A 557 20.59 -0.14 1.17
CA SER A 557 21.32 -1.07 2.04
C SER A 557 20.55 -1.33 3.34
N TRP A 558 20.94 -2.40 4.03
CA TRP A 558 20.36 -2.73 5.34
C TRP A 558 20.99 -1.93 6.49
N ASP A 559 21.99 -1.10 6.26
CA ASP A 559 22.83 -0.53 7.34
C ASP A 559 22.03 0.32 8.33
N VAL A 560 21.14 1.19 7.81
CA VAL A 560 20.30 2.06 8.65
C VAL A 560 19.34 1.22 9.47
N LEU A 561 18.59 0.32 8.84
CA LEU A 561 17.62 -0.54 9.54
C LEU A 561 18.31 -1.50 10.51
N GLY A 562 19.42 -2.11 10.11
CA GLY A 562 20.23 -3.01 10.93
C GLY A 562 20.79 -2.31 12.17
N ALA A 563 21.32 -1.10 12.01
CA ALA A 563 21.78 -0.29 13.14
C ALA A 563 20.63 0.06 14.09
N LEU A 564 19.48 0.49 13.58
CA LEU A 564 18.33 0.84 14.43
C LEU A 564 17.75 -0.37 15.17
N LEU A 565 17.63 -1.52 14.49
CA LEU A 565 17.10 -2.76 15.06
C LEU A 565 18.07 -3.39 16.06
N SER A 566 19.38 -3.10 15.96
CA SER A 566 20.40 -3.56 16.92
C SER A 566 20.69 -2.55 18.03
N ASP A 567 20.06 -1.37 18.02
CA ASP A 567 20.44 -0.24 18.89
C ASP A 567 21.92 0.13 18.75
N HIS A 568 22.37 0.20 17.50
CA HIS A 568 23.75 0.43 17.06
C HIS A 568 24.76 -0.63 17.56
N GLY A 569 24.27 -1.83 17.86
CA GLY A 569 25.07 -3.01 18.20
C GLY A 569 25.46 -3.85 16.98
N ASP A 570 25.79 -5.11 17.23
CA ASP A 570 26.19 -6.06 16.19
C ASP A 570 24.96 -6.63 15.46
N TRP A 571 25.05 -6.69 14.14
CA TRP A 571 24.07 -7.33 13.28
C TRP A 571 24.76 -7.97 12.08
N SER A 572 24.10 -8.95 11.45
CA SER A 572 24.68 -9.68 10.32
C SER A 572 23.68 -9.87 9.19
N VAL A 573 24.19 -9.99 7.96
CA VAL A 573 23.39 -10.28 6.77
C VAL A 573 23.75 -11.65 6.23
N ALA A 574 22.74 -12.49 6.06
CA ALA A 574 22.80 -13.71 5.28
C ALA A 574 22.07 -13.53 3.94
N GLN A 575 22.63 -14.08 2.87
CA GLN A 575 22.06 -13.96 1.53
C GLN A 575 21.52 -15.29 1.01
N LEU A 576 20.30 -15.28 0.48
CA LEU A 576 19.69 -16.40 -0.26
C LEU A 576 19.67 -16.08 -1.75
N THR A 577 20.53 -16.76 -2.51
CA THR A 577 20.76 -16.50 -3.94
C THR A 577 20.10 -17.50 -4.88
N THR A 578 19.46 -18.54 -4.37
CA THR A 578 18.81 -19.58 -5.20
C THR A 578 17.30 -19.49 -5.08
N SER A 579 16.58 -19.31 -6.20
CA SER A 579 15.12 -19.27 -6.25
C SER A 579 14.57 -20.64 -6.64
N TYR A 580 13.70 -21.19 -5.80
CA TYR A 580 13.08 -22.50 -5.98
C TYR A 580 11.64 -22.41 -6.46
N ARG A 581 10.99 -21.25 -6.27
CA ARG A 581 9.55 -21.08 -6.53
C ARG A 581 9.25 -20.35 -7.83
N VAL A 582 10.04 -19.34 -8.20
CA VAL A 582 9.80 -18.60 -9.44
C VAL A 582 10.51 -19.35 -10.58
N PRO A 583 9.84 -19.62 -11.73
CA PRO A 583 10.49 -20.26 -12.87
C PRO A 583 11.67 -19.45 -13.42
N ALA A 584 12.64 -20.14 -14.01
CA ALA A 584 13.81 -19.57 -14.66
C ALA A 584 13.42 -18.60 -15.78
N GLU A 585 12.43 -18.95 -16.59
CA GLU A 585 11.95 -18.13 -17.69
C GLU A 585 11.39 -16.78 -17.21
N ILE A 586 10.68 -16.79 -16.07
CA ILE A 586 10.17 -15.56 -15.46
C ILE A 586 11.34 -14.73 -14.93
N MET A 587 12.27 -15.34 -14.19
CA MET A 587 13.43 -14.64 -13.64
C MET A 587 14.31 -14.04 -14.76
N GLU A 588 14.55 -14.75 -15.85
CA GLU A 588 15.28 -14.23 -17.00
C GLU A 588 14.57 -13.01 -17.62
N PHE A 589 13.24 -13.07 -17.75
CA PHE A 589 12.43 -11.97 -18.28
C PHE A 589 12.50 -10.70 -17.41
N VAL A 590 12.47 -10.82 -16.07
CA VAL A 590 12.59 -9.66 -15.16
C VAL A 590 14.02 -9.22 -14.84
N ALA A 591 15.04 -9.98 -15.23
CA ALA A 591 16.43 -9.66 -14.88
C ALA A 591 16.89 -8.25 -15.31
N PRO A 592 16.52 -7.70 -16.48
CA PRO A 592 16.85 -6.31 -16.85
C PRO A 592 16.26 -5.28 -15.88
N LEU A 593 15.00 -5.48 -15.46
CA LEU A 593 14.32 -4.61 -14.52
C LEU A 593 14.97 -4.68 -13.14
N ALA A 594 15.32 -5.89 -12.68
CA ALA A 594 16.00 -6.10 -11.41
C ALA A 594 17.36 -5.38 -11.34
N ARG A 595 18.15 -5.44 -12.42
CA ARG A 595 19.43 -4.72 -12.54
C ARG A 595 19.26 -3.20 -12.53
N THR A 596 18.15 -2.70 -13.03
CA THR A 596 17.83 -1.27 -13.04
C THR A 596 17.46 -0.76 -11.64
N ILE A 597 16.63 -1.51 -10.90
CA ILE A 597 16.12 -1.08 -9.59
C ILE A 597 17.12 -1.31 -8.44
N ALA A 598 17.97 -2.34 -8.55
CA ALA A 598 18.91 -2.73 -7.49
C ALA A 598 20.21 -3.31 -8.08
N PRO A 599 21.10 -2.47 -8.64
CA PRO A 599 22.29 -2.93 -9.37
C PRO A 599 23.30 -3.66 -8.49
N ASP A 600 23.40 -3.29 -7.20
CA ASP A 600 24.38 -3.85 -6.27
C ASP A 600 23.93 -5.17 -5.61
N LEU A 601 22.68 -5.59 -5.83
CA LEU A 601 22.15 -6.83 -5.25
C LEU A 601 22.42 -8.03 -6.17
N PRO A 602 22.86 -9.17 -5.60
CA PRO A 602 23.00 -10.39 -6.38
C PRO A 602 21.62 -10.87 -6.85
N TYR A 603 21.48 -11.04 -8.16
CA TYR A 603 20.25 -11.54 -8.74
C TYR A 603 20.09 -13.06 -8.48
N PRO A 604 18.94 -13.53 -7.95
CA PRO A 604 18.78 -14.94 -7.64
C PRO A 604 18.80 -15.83 -8.88
N GLN A 605 19.44 -16.98 -8.76
CA GLN A 605 19.43 -18.03 -9.78
C GLN A 605 18.22 -18.93 -9.58
N ALA A 606 17.30 -18.94 -10.54
CA ALA A 606 16.18 -19.85 -10.52
C ALA A 606 16.61 -21.24 -10.98
N VAL A 607 16.19 -22.25 -10.22
CA VAL A 607 16.51 -23.65 -10.52
C VAL A 607 15.41 -24.37 -11.28
N ARG A 608 14.19 -23.85 -11.21
CA ARG A 608 13.00 -24.52 -11.73
C ARG A 608 12.65 -23.99 -13.11
N GLU A 609 12.40 -24.89 -14.04
CA GLU A 609 11.88 -24.57 -15.38
C GLU A 609 10.39 -24.89 -15.45
N ALA A 610 9.60 -23.98 -16.02
CA ALA A 610 8.17 -24.19 -16.28
C ALA A 610 7.89 -24.46 -17.77
N GLY A 611 8.86 -24.21 -18.65
CA GLY A 611 8.80 -24.45 -20.08
C GLY A 611 8.68 -23.17 -20.91
N PRO A 612 8.80 -23.28 -22.25
CA PRO A 612 8.93 -22.13 -23.17
C PRO A 612 7.69 -21.23 -23.25
N HIS A 613 6.58 -21.61 -22.62
CA HIS A 613 5.34 -20.83 -22.58
C HIS A 613 5.04 -20.25 -21.20
N ALA A 614 6.00 -20.34 -20.27
CA ALA A 614 5.88 -19.81 -18.92
C ALA A 614 5.77 -18.28 -18.90
N VAL A 615 6.39 -17.58 -19.85
CA VAL A 615 6.23 -16.13 -20.04
C VAL A 615 5.55 -15.85 -21.37
N ARG A 616 4.54 -14.99 -21.36
CA ARG A 616 3.87 -14.51 -22.57
C ARG A 616 3.65 -13.00 -22.50
N THR A 617 4.13 -12.28 -23.50
CA THR A 617 3.79 -10.87 -23.73
C THR A 617 2.76 -10.78 -24.84
N VAL A 618 1.60 -10.21 -24.54
CA VAL A 618 0.46 -10.10 -25.45
C VAL A 618 0.17 -8.62 -25.67
N ALA A 619 0.41 -8.15 -26.90
CA ALA A 619 -0.05 -6.84 -27.32
C ALA A 619 -1.54 -6.91 -27.65
N THR A 620 -2.32 -5.95 -27.13
CA THR A 620 -3.74 -5.82 -27.44
C THR A 620 -4.11 -4.38 -27.80
N GLU A 621 -5.30 -4.19 -28.34
CA GLU A 621 -5.86 -2.89 -28.65
C GLU A 621 -6.52 -2.31 -27.37
N PRO A 622 -6.42 -1.00 -27.09
CA PRO A 622 -6.94 -0.40 -25.85
C PRO A 622 -8.40 -0.76 -25.52
N TRP A 623 -9.24 -0.95 -26.54
CA TRP A 623 -10.65 -1.30 -26.36
C TRP A 623 -10.89 -2.78 -26.07
N LYS A 624 -9.96 -3.67 -26.43
CA LYS A 624 -10.01 -5.11 -26.13
C LYS A 624 -9.37 -5.46 -24.79
N LEU A 625 -8.61 -4.55 -24.19
CA LEU A 625 -7.84 -4.80 -22.97
C LEU A 625 -8.65 -5.53 -21.88
N LEU A 626 -9.85 -5.04 -21.57
CA LEU A 626 -10.71 -5.65 -20.54
C LEU A 626 -11.20 -7.04 -20.94
N ASP A 627 -11.72 -7.20 -22.17
CA ASP A 627 -12.25 -8.48 -22.67
C ASP A 627 -11.14 -9.52 -22.81
N ASP A 628 -9.99 -9.13 -23.34
CA ASP A 628 -8.81 -9.98 -23.45
C ASP A 628 -8.28 -10.35 -22.07
N THR A 629 -8.31 -9.44 -21.08
CA THR A 629 -7.91 -9.73 -19.70
C THR A 629 -8.78 -10.84 -19.11
N VAL A 630 -10.11 -10.68 -19.18
CA VAL A 630 -11.07 -11.67 -18.66
C VAL A 630 -10.91 -13.00 -19.40
N ALA A 631 -10.82 -12.97 -20.73
CA ALA A 631 -10.63 -14.17 -21.54
C ALA A 631 -9.29 -14.88 -21.25
N HIS A 632 -8.21 -14.14 -20.96
CA HIS A 632 -6.94 -14.72 -20.53
C HIS A 632 -7.02 -15.33 -19.14
N ALA A 633 -7.68 -14.66 -18.19
CA ALA A 633 -7.90 -15.19 -16.84
C ALA A 633 -8.71 -16.50 -16.88
N ALA A 634 -9.80 -16.54 -17.65
CA ALA A 634 -10.61 -17.74 -17.84
C ALA A 634 -9.81 -18.90 -18.46
N ARG A 635 -9.03 -18.63 -19.53
CA ARG A 635 -8.17 -19.65 -20.15
C ARG A 635 -7.14 -20.26 -19.19
N LEU A 636 -6.64 -19.49 -18.23
CA LEU A 636 -5.68 -19.98 -17.25
C LEU A 636 -6.35 -20.94 -16.25
N MET A 637 -7.63 -20.72 -15.93
CA MET A 637 -8.41 -21.63 -15.08
C MET A 637 -8.64 -23.00 -15.74
N ASP A 638 -8.85 -23.03 -17.06
CA ASP A 638 -9.04 -24.28 -17.83
C ASP A 638 -7.80 -25.19 -17.86
N THR A 639 -6.64 -24.72 -17.37
CA THR A 639 -5.40 -25.52 -17.30
C THR A 639 -5.31 -26.42 -16.06
N ASN A 640 -6.41 -26.56 -15.32
CA ASN A 640 -6.48 -27.37 -14.10
C ASN A 640 -6.23 -28.87 -14.40
N ASP A 641 -5.42 -29.53 -13.56
CA ASP A 641 -5.13 -30.97 -13.65
C ASP A 641 -6.15 -31.86 -12.92
N GLY A 642 -7.27 -31.27 -12.48
CA GLY A 642 -8.42 -31.95 -11.90
C GLY A 642 -8.32 -32.23 -10.40
N SER A 643 -7.30 -31.69 -9.72
CA SER A 643 -7.08 -31.94 -8.28
C SER A 643 -7.45 -30.74 -7.38
N THR A 644 -7.21 -29.50 -7.81
CA THR A 644 -7.60 -28.25 -7.12
C THR A 644 -7.61 -27.07 -8.10
N PRO A 645 -8.53 -26.09 -7.99
CA PRO A 645 -8.46 -24.87 -8.79
C PRO A 645 -7.14 -24.14 -8.57
N ARG A 646 -6.49 -23.70 -9.65
CA ARG A 646 -5.24 -22.95 -9.61
C ARG A 646 -5.51 -21.48 -9.33
N SER A 647 -4.61 -20.86 -8.59
CA SER A 647 -4.72 -19.45 -8.23
C SER A 647 -4.27 -18.54 -9.38
N VAL A 648 -5.11 -17.56 -9.74
CA VAL A 648 -4.81 -16.58 -10.79
C VAL A 648 -4.86 -15.18 -10.20
N ALA A 649 -3.78 -14.41 -10.32
CA ALA A 649 -3.80 -12.98 -10.00
C ALA A 649 -3.86 -12.15 -11.27
N VAL A 650 -4.84 -11.26 -11.37
CA VAL A 650 -4.88 -10.19 -12.37
C VAL A 650 -4.42 -8.90 -11.69
N VAL A 651 -3.26 -8.39 -12.11
CA VAL A 651 -2.63 -7.21 -11.51
C VAL A 651 -2.79 -6.00 -12.42
N VAL A 652 -3.40 -4.94 -11.90
CA VAL A 652 -3.69 -3.69 -12.61
C VAL A 652 -2.99 -2.49 -11.93
N PRO A 653 -2.80 -1.35 -12.61
CA PRO A 653 -2.29 -0.12 -11.99
C PRO A 653 -3.21 0.39 -10.88
N ASP A 654 -2.65 0.93 -9.79
CA ASP A 654 -3.44 1.24 -8.58
C ASP A 654 -4.51 2.32 -8.77
N ASP A 655 -4.29 3.30 -9.65
CA ASP A 655 -5.24 4.42 -9.88
C ASP A 655 -6.14 4.17 -11.10
N SER A 656 -6.36 2.90 -11.47
CA SER A 656 -7.16 2.55 -12.64
C SER A 656 -8.56 2.04 -12.25
N ASP A 657 -9.57 2.49 -13.00
CA ASP A 657 -10.94 1.94 -12.92
C ASP A 657 -11.01 0.47 -13.40
N TRP A 658 -9.88 -0.10 -13.84
CA TRP A 658 -9.81 -1.48 -14.37
C TRP A 658 -10.00 -2.53 -13.29
N LEU A 659 -9.61 -2.25 -12.04
CA LEU A 659 -9.83 -3.20 -10.93
C LEU A 659 -11.31 -3.54 -10.81
N ASP A 660 -12.15 -2.53 -10.67
CA ASP A 660 -13.61 -2.69 -10.53
C ASP A 660 -14.24 -3.20 -11.84
N ALA A 661 -13.79 -2.67 -12.98
CA ALA A 661 -14.34 -3.09 -14.28
C ALA A 661 -14.05 -4.57 -14.60
N ILE A 662 -12.83 -5.06 -14.32
CA ILE A 662 -12.46 -6.47 -14.54
C ILE A 662 -13.16 -7.36 -13.51
N SER A 663 -13.18 -6.96 -12.24
CA SER A 663 -13.86 -7.71 -11.18
C SER A 663 -15.35 -7.87 -11.47
N GLY A 664 -16.02 -6.80 -11.92
CA GLY A 664 -17.43 -6.84 -12.33
C GLY A 664 -17.67 -7.78 -13.49
N ARG A 665 -16.83 -7.72 -14.55
CA ARG A 665 -16.95 -8.62 -15.70
C ARG A 665 -16.73 -10.08 -15.33
N ILE A 666 -15.76 -10.40 -14.48
CA ILE A 666 -15.53 -11.78 -14.00
C ILE A 666 -16.74 -12.29 -13.19
N ALA A 667 -17.40 -11.41 -12.42
CA ALA A 667 -18.59 -11.77 -11.67
C ALA A 667 -19.83 -12.00 -12.55
N GLU A 668 -19.94 -11.26 -13.66
CA GLU A 668 -21.04 -11.36 -14.62
C GLU A 668 -20.85 -12.48 -15.65
N ASP A 669 -19.61 -12.93 -15.89
CA ASP A 669 -19.30 -13.95 -16.90
C ASP A 669 -19.85 -15.33 -16.51
N GLY A 670 -20.87 -15.77 -17.24
CA GLY A 670 -21.55 -17.05 -17.04
C GLY A 670 -20.69 -18.28 -17.36
N ASP A 671 -19.58 -18.11 -18.08
CA ASP A 671 -18.69 -19.20 -18.46
C ASP A 671 -17.68 -19.54 -17.33
N ILE A 672 -17.49 -18.65 -16.35
CA ILE A 672 -16.63 -18.88 -15.18
C ILE A 672 -17.49 -19.40 -14.01
N GLY A 673 -17.29 -20.67 -13.62
CA GLY A 673 -18.01 -21.29 -12.50
C GLY A 673 -17.69 -20.64 -11.14
N ALA A 674 -18.61 -20.74 -10.17
CA ALA A 674 -18.44 -20.18 -8.82
C ALA A 674 -17.10 -20.55 -8.12
N PRO A 675 -16.61 -21.81 -8.12
CA PRO A 675 -15.32 -22.13 -7.50
C PRO A 675 -14.12 -21.54 -8.24
N ASP A 676 -14.23 -21.31 -9.56
CA ASP A 676 -13.16 -20.71 -10.35
C ASP A 676 -13.09 -19.19 -10.14
N ARG A 677 -14.23 -18.54 -9.89
CA ARG A 677 -14.29 -17.12 -9.51
C ARG A 677 -13.57 -16.85 -8.19
N GLU A 678 -13.69 -17.75 -7.21
CA GLU A 678 -12.96 -17.62 -5.93
C GLU A 678 -11.44 -17.78 -6.08
N ALA A 679 -10.98 -18.44 -7.15
CA ALA A 679 -9.57 -18.65 -7.43
C ALA A 679 -8.89 -17.49 -8.20
N ILE A 680 -9.69 -16.61 -8.81
CA ILE A 680 -9.20 -15.42 -9.51
C ILE A 680 -9.22 -14.21 -8.57
N SER A 681 -8.06 -13.63 -8.31
CA SER A 681 -7.91 -12.38 -7.55
C SER A 681 -7.55 -11.23 -8.48
N VAL A 682 -8.42 -10.22 -8.60
CA VAL A 682 -8.08 -8.96 -9.27
C VAL A 682 -7.54 -7.99 -8.22
N LEU A 683 -6.32 -7.49 -8.43
CA LEU A 683 -5.59 -6.71 -7.44
C LEU A 683 -4.92 -5.49 -8.07
N ALA A 684 -4.88 -4.41 -7.31
CA ALA A 684 -3.99 -3.30 -7.59
C ALA A 684 -2.54 -3.77 -7.41
N ALA A 685 -1.60 -3.22 -8.17
CA ALA A 685 -0.19 -3.59 -8.11
C ALA A 685 0.41 -3.47 -6.70
N ALA A 686 -0.07 -2.55 -5.86
CA ALA A 686 0.39 -2.38 -4.48
C ALA A 686 -0.06 -3.51 -3.54
N GLN A 687 -1.15 -4.20 -3.90
CA GLN A 687 -1.78 -5.25 -3.08
C GLN A 687 -1.21 -6.64 -3.34
N VAL A 688 -0.42 -6.82 -4.40
CA VAL A 688 0.11 -8.14 -4.80
C VAL A 688 1.29 -8.61 -3.93
N LYS A 689 1.89 -7.71 -3.17
CA LYS A 689 3.06 -7.97 -2.33
C LYS A 689 2.74 -8.98 -1.22
N GLY A 690 3.72 -9.80 -0.83
CA GLY A 690 3.60 -10.81 0.23
C GLY A 690 2.78 -12.06 -0.16
N MET A 691 2.27 -12.12 -1.38
CA MET A 691 1.49 -13.24 -1.91
C MET A 691 2.23 -14.00 -3.01
N GLU A 692 1.81 -15.23 -3.32
CA GLU A 692 2.26 -15.99 -4.47
C GLU A 692 1.05 -16.63 -5.16
N TYR A 693 1.09 -16.70 -6.49
CA TYR A 693 0.02 -17.21 -7.33
C TYR A 693 0.58 -18.18 -8.36
N ASP A 694 -0.20 -19.16 -8.78
CA ASP A 694 0.19 -20.08 -9.85
C ASP A 694 0.35 -19.30 -11.17
N HIS A 695 -0.65 -18.48 -11.48
CA HIS A 695 -0.65 -17.68 -12.69
C HIS A 695 -0.79 -16.20 -12.34
N VAL A 696 0.01 -15.35 -12.99
CA VAL A 696 -0.09 -13.89 -12.86
C VAL A 696 -0.29 -13.28 -14.23
N LEU A 697 -1.29 -12.41 -14.34
CA LEU A 697 -1.59 -11.60 -15.51
C LEU A 697 -1.37 -10.12 -15.13
N VAL A 698 -0.30 -9.50 -15.62
CA VAL A 698 -0.02 -8.08 -15.40
C VAL A 698 -0.57 -7.27 -16.57
N VAL A 699 -1.44 -6.31 -16.26
CA VAL A 699 -2.14 -5.46 -17.23
C VAL A 699 -1.48 -4.07 -17.26
N GLU A 700 -1.10 -3.62 -18.46
CA GLU A 700 -0.43 -2.32 -18.71
C GLU A 700 0.77 -2.05 -17.80
N PRO A 701 1.87 -2.82 -17.95
CA PRO A 701 3.08 -2.64 -17.14
C PRO A 701 3.71 -1.25 -17.29
N ALA A 702 3.51 -0.58 -18.44
CA ALA A 702 3.99 0.79 -18.66
C ALA A 702 3.40 1.79 -17.66
N THR A 703 2.09 1.70 -17.39
CA THR A 703 1.40 2.57 -16.43
C THR A 703 1.86 2.33 -15.00
N ILE A 704 2.19 1.08 -14.65
CA ILE A 704 2.76 0.75 -13.33
C ILE A 704 4.17 1.36 -13.20
N ALA A 705 4.98 1.26 -14.25
CA ALA A 705 6.35 1.76 -14.28
C ALA A 705 6.46 3.30 -14.27
N ASP A 706 5.49 4.03 -14.83
CA ASP A 706 5.52 5.49 -15.01
C ASP A 706 5.47 6.30 -13.69
N ARG A 707 5.36 5.62 -12.55
CA ARG A 707 5.40 6.22 -11.20
C ARG A 707 6.82 6.40 -10.66
N GLY A 708 7.81 6.44 -11.55
CA GLY A 708 9.22 6.57 -11.19
C GLY A 708 9.80 5.32 -10.50
N PRO A 709 10.83 5.46 -9.65
CA PRO A 709 11.54 4.33 -9.06
C PRO A 709 10.66 3.36 -8.25
N ALA A 710 9.66 3.89 -7.53
CA ALA A 710 8.71 3.06 -6.79
C ALA A 710 7.84 2.21 -7.71
N GLY A 711 7.38 2.78 -8.84
CA GLY A 711 6.61 2.07 -9.86
C GLY A 711 7.39 0.92 -10.51
N LEU A 712 8.68 1.12 -10.81
CA LEU A 712 9.54 0.05 -11.35
C LEU A 712 9.71 -1.11 -10.36
N ARG A 713 9.88 -0.82 -9.07
CA ARG A 713 9.98 -1.85 -8.01
C ARG A 713 8.65 -2.58 -7.81
N GLN A 714 7.54 -1.85 -7.88
CA GLN A 714 6.20 -2.42 -7.81
C GLN A 714 5.91 -3.35 -8.99
N LEU A 715 6.33 -2.97 -10.20
CA LEU A 715 6.27 -3.82 -11.39
C LEU A 715 7.14 -5.08 -11.21
N TYR A 716 8.36 -4.94 -10.69
CA TYR A 716 9.22 -6.09 -10.37
C TYR A 716 8.55 -7.04 -9.37
N VAL A 717 7.92 -6.52 -8.32
CA VAL A 717 7.14 -7.31 -7.37
C VAL A 717 6.03 -8.06 -8.10
N ALA A 718 5.19 -7.38 -8.89
CA ALA A 718 4.06 -7.98 -9.60
C ALA A 718 4.49 -9.13 -10.53
N LEU A 719 5.54 -8.91 -11.34
CA LEU A 719 6.02 -9.89 -12.31
C LEU A 719 6.64 -11.14 -11.63
N THR A 720 7.08 -11.02 -10.38
CA THR A 720 7.77 -12.10 -9.65
C THR A 720 6.88 -12.88 -8.68
N ARG A 721 5.57 -12.60 -8.65
CA ARG A 721 4.60 -13.35 -7.81
C ARG A 721 4.14 -14.68 -8.39
N SER A 722 4.55 -15.01 -9.62
CA SER A 722 4.11 -16.21 -10.31
C SER A 722 4.98 -17.43 -9.99
N THR A 723 4.31 -18.55 -9.70
CA THR A 723 4.91 -19.87 -9.51
C THR A 723 4.62 -20.82 -10.67
N GLN A 724 3.98 -20.41 -11.77
CA GLN A 724 3.84 -21.27 -12.96
C GLN A 724 3.99 -20.47 -14.25
N SER A 725 3.12 -19.50 -14.48
CA SER A 725 3.19 -18.67 -15.68
C SER A 725 2.86 -17.20 -15.44
N LEU A 726 3.49 -16.36 -16.25
CA LEU A 726 3.33 -14.92 -16.29
C LEU A 726 2.82 -14.54 -17.67
N THR A 727 1.69 -13.83 -17.69
CA THR A 727 1.19 -13.15 -18.89
C THR A 727 1.27 -11.65 -18.67
N VAL A 728 1.83 -10.93 -19.63
CA VAL A 728 1.91 -9.47 -19.65
C VAL A 728 1.03 -8.99 -20.79
N LEU A 729 -0.10 -8.36 -20.46
CA LEU A 729 -1.04 -7.81 -21.43
C LEU A 729 -0.83 -6.29 -21.51
N HIS A 730 -0.56 -5.76 -22.70
CA HIS A 730 -0.19 -4.36 -22.87
C HIS A 730 -0.72 -3.76 -24.17
N THR A 731 -1.05 -2.47 -24.13
CA THR A 731 -1.45 -1.66 -25.28
C THR A 731 -0.39 -0.62 -25.61
N ALA A 732 0.30 -0.12 -24.57
CA ALA A 732 1.51 0.68 -24.72
C ALA A 732 2.75 -0.22 -24.94
N PRO A 733 3.85 0.32 -25.51
CA PRO A 733 5.14 -0.36 -25.52
C PRO A 733 5.58 -0.78 -24.12
N LEU A 734 6.26 -1.92 -24.00
CA LEU A 734 6.80 -2.38 -22.72
C LEU A 734 7.86 -1.39 -22.19
N PRO A 735 7.96 -1.20 -20.86
CA PRO A 735 8.99 -0.35 -20.26
C PRO A 735 10.41 -0.66 -20.76
N GLU A 736 11.20 0.38 -21.03
CA GLU A 736 12.60 0.25 -21.46
C GLU A 736 13.43 -0.58 -20.46
N ALA A 737 13.18 -0.38 -19.16
CA ALA A 737 13.80 -1.14 -18.07
C ALA A 737 13.56 -2.66 -18.13
N LEU A 738 12.49 -3.12 -18.81
CA LEU A 738 12.23 -4.54 -19.05
C LEU A 738 12.84 -5.05 -20.36
N THR A 739 12.96 -4.20 -21.38
CA THR A 739 13.45 -4.60 -22.72
C THR A 739 14.97 -4.52 -22.86
N GLY A 740 15.66 -3.81 -21.95
CA GLY A 740 17.12 -3.83 -21.85
C GLY A 740 17.85 -3.14 -23.01
N THR A 741 17.19 -2.25 -23.74
CA THR A 741 17.75 -1.46 -24.87
C THR A 741 18.64 -0.31 -24.40
N GLY A 742 19.64 -0.65 -23.59
CA GLY A 742 20.67 0.26 -23.06
C GLY A 742 22.05 -0.37 -23.18
N ASP A 743 22.40 -0.88 -24.37
CA ASP A 743 23.76 -0.98 -24.94
C ASP A 743 23.73 -1.90 -26.18
N GLY A 744 23.97 -1.33 -27.38
CA GLY A 744 24.27 -2.08 -28.61
C GLY A 744 23.12 -2.22 -29.62
N ASP A 745 23.34 -1.62 -30.80
CA ASP A 745 22.60 -1.77 -32.06
C ASP A 745 21.11 -1.39 -32.07
N ALA A 746 20.88 -0.10 -32.37
CA ALA A 746 19.66 0.32 -33.06
C ALA A 746 19.48 -0.56 -34.32
N PRO A 747 18.32 -1.22 -34.52
CA PRO A 747 18.10 -1.97 -35.73
C PRO A 747 18.15 -0.98 -36.89
N ALA A 748 19.09 -1.22 -37.80
CA ALA A 748 19.24 -0.46 -39.02
C ALA A 748 17.90 -0.41 -39.75
N MET A 749 17.28 0.76 -39.74
CA MET A 749 16.20 1.08 -40.66
C MET A 749 16.77 0.89 -42.07
N SER A 750 16.24 -0.12 -42.76
CA SER A 750 16.50 -0.35 -44.16
C SER A 750 16.20 0.91 -44.96
N ASP A 751 17.25 1.41 -45.60
CA ASP A 751 17.21 2.45 -46.62
C ASP A 751 16.23 2.05 -47.73
N ALA A 752 15.07 2.69 -47.74
CA ALA A 752 14.09 2.63 -48.81
C ALA A 752 13.60 4.05 -49.10
N GLY A 753 14.36 4.75 -49.93
CA GLY A 753 13.85 5.75 -50.86
C GLY A 753 13.60 7.14 -50.29
N GLN A 754 14.55 8.03 -50.52
CA GLN A 754 14.31 9.47 -50.59
C GLN A 754 13.13 9.76 -51.55
N ALA A 755 12.02 10.22 -50.97
CA ALA A 755 11.06 11.08 -51.63
C ALA A 755 10.82 12.27 -50.68
N ASP A 756 11.09 13.48 -51.16
CA ASP A 756 10.70 14.73 -50.50
C ASP A 756 9.21 14.68 -50.13
N GLY A 757 8.91 14.77 -48.83
CA GLY A 757 7.55 14.84 -48.30
C GLY A 757 7.56 14.77 -46.78
N ALA A 758 7.04 15.81 -46.12
CA ALA A 758 7.04 16.02 -44.68
C ALA A 758 6.63 14.78 -43.86
N ALA A 759 7.28 14.58 -42.70
CA ALA A 759 6.85 13.63 -41.68
C ALA A 759 5.35 13.82 -41.35
N PRO A 760 4.58 12.74 -41.09
CA PRO A 760 3.17 12.88 -40.72
C PRO A 760 3.05 13.56 -39.35
N GLY A 761 2.93 14.88 -39.36
CA GLY A 761 2.72 15.71 -38.18
C GLY A 761 1.36 15.43 -37.55
N LEU A 762 1.31 15.39 -36.22
CA LEU A 762 0.05 15.29 -35.47
C LEU A 762 -0.94 16.37 -35.96
N PRO A 763 -2.22 16.05 -36.14
CA PRO A 763 -3.20 17.04 -36.56
C PRO A 763 -3.31 18.10 -35.46
N ARG A 764 -3.19 19.38 -35.81
CA ARG A 764 -3.19 20.48 -34.84
C ARG A 764 -4.49 20.46 -34.03
N ILE A 765 -4.40 20.65 -32.71
CA ILE A 765 -5.60 20.79 -31.85
C ILE A 765 -6.45 21.94 -32.40
N GLY A 766 -7.77 21.78 -32.45
CA GLY A 766 -8.63 22.77 -33.10
C GLY A 766 -8.72 22.66 -34.63
N THR A 767 -8.17 21.62 -35.27
CA THR A 767 -8.42 21.35 -36.71
C THR A 767 -9.78 20.69 -36.92
N ASP A 768 -10.55 21.17 -37.90
CA ASP A 768 -11.83 20.56 -38.30
C ASP A 768 -11.61 19.30 -39.13
N ILE A 769 -12.34 18.24 -38.81
CA ILE A 769 -12.29 16.93 -39.44
C ILE A 769 -13.71 16.41 -39.60
N ARG A 770 -14.09 16.16 -40.85
CA ARG A 770 -15.33 15.44 -41.17
C ARG A 770 -15.08 13.95 -41.05
N VAL A 771 -15.93 13.26 -40.30
CA VAL A 771 -15.75 11.84 -39.97
C VAL A 771 -17.04 11.04 -40.11
N GLU A 772 -16.92 9.75 -40.38
CA GLU A 772 -18.03 8.79 -40.38
C GLU A 772 -17.94 7.88 -39.14
N VAL A 773 -19.05 7.69 -38.42
CA VAL A 773 -19.11 6.84 -37.23
C VAL A 773 -19.09 5.37 -37.60
N VAL A 774 -18.04 4.66 -37.20
CA VAL A 774 -17.82 3.24 -37.55
C VAL A 774 -18.46 2.31 -36.53
N GLU A 775 -18.18 2.52 -35.24
CA GLU A 775 -18.65 1.68 -34.13
C GLU A 775 -18.52 2.41 -32.79
N ARG A 776 -19.18 1.89 -31.74
CA ARG A 776 -19.11 2.44 -30.38
C ARG A 776 -17.86 1.92 -29.66
N ALA A 777 -17.12 2.79 -28.99
CA ALA A 777 -15.93 2.47 -28.20
C ALA A 777 -16.25 2.51 -26.68
N PRO A 778 -15.41 1.90 -25.82
CA PRO A 778 -15.56 1.97 -24.36
C PRO A 778 -15.57 3.42 -23.83
N GLY A 779 -16.18 3.65 -22.67
CA GLY A 779 -16.23 4.96 -22.04
C GLY A 779 -17.14 5.99 -22.73
N GLY A 780 -18.11 5.54 -23.54
CA GLY A 780 -19.07 6.44 -24.21
C GLY A 780 -18.54 7.17 -25.44
N ARG A 781 -17.37 6.75 -25.97
CA ARG A 781 -16.77 7.30 -27.19
C ARG A 781 -17.19 6.51 -28.44
N TYR A 782 -16.90 7.02 -29.63
CA TYR A 782 -17.23 6.40 -30.91
C TYR A 782 -15.98 6.34 -31.80
N LYS A 783 -15.72 5.18 -32.41
CA LYS A 783 -14.69 5.08 -33.46
C LYS A 783 -15.22 5.77 -34.71
N VAL A 784 -14.37 6.59 -35.30
CA VAL A 784 -14.74 7.34 -36.49
C VAL A 784 -13.66 7.22 -37.55
N ARG A 785 -14.06 7.24 -38.83
CA ARG A 785 -13.16 7.24 -39.98
C ARG A 785 -13.11 8.64 -40.56
N ALA A 786 -11.92 9.19 -40.76
CA ALA A 786 -11.77 10.48 -41.44
C ALA A 786 -12.30 10.41 -42.88
N LEU A 787 -13.19 11.33 -43.22
CA LEU A 787 -13.63 11.60 -44.59
C LEU A 787 -12.79 12.72 -45.21
N ALA A 788 -12.54 13.80 -44.45
CA ALA A 788 -11.65 14.89 -44.86
C ALA A 788 -11.24 15.76 -43.65
N PRO A 789 -9.95 16.14 -43.50
CA PRO A 789 -8.78 15.61 -44.21
C PRO A 789 -8.47 14.16 -43.79
N VAL A 790 -7.78 13.40 -44.65
CA VAL A 790 -7.34 12.03 -44.32
C VAL A 790 -6.26 12.10 -43.24
N ILE A 791 -6.42 11.33 -42.17
CA ILE A 791 -5.48 11.25 -41.05
C ILE A 791 -5.12 9.79 -40.84
N ASP A 792 -3.83 9.47 -40.97
CA ASP A 792 -3.26 8.13 -40.82
C ASP A 792 -3.02 7.78 -39.34
N ARG A 793 -4.01 8.04 -38.47
CA ARG A 793 -3.99 7.75 -37.04
C ARG A 793 -5.40 7.39 -36.55
N PRO A 794 -5.56 6.51 -35.55
CA PRO A 794 -6.86 6.20 -34.97
C PRO A 794 -7.60 7.45 -34.48
N LEU A 795 -8.84 7.63 -34.91
CA LEU A 795 -9.71 8.75 -34.52
C LEU A 795 -10.85 8.26 -33.62
N VAL A 796 -11.04 8.95 -32.50
CA VAL A 796 -12.10 8.62 -31.53
C VAL A 796 -12.91 9.87 -31.21
N LEU A 797 -14.22 9.81 -31.45
CA LEU A 797 -15.17 10.86 -31.11
C LEU A 797 -15.63 10.73 -29.65
N GLY A 798 -15.30 11.72 -28.83
CA GLY A 798 -15.91 11.91 -27.51
C GLY A 798 -17.28 12.57 -27.62
N VAL A 799 -18.30 11.91 -27.07
CA VAL A 799 -19.67 12.45 -26.99
C VAL A 799 -19.97 12.82 -25.55
N ARG A 800 -20.42 14.06 -25.33
CA ARG A 800 -20.72 14.56 -23.99
C ARG A 800 -21.92 13.82 -23.40
N HIS A 801 -21.87 13.56 -22.10
CA HIS A 801 -22.98 12.97 -21.35
C HIS A 801 -24.26 13.79 -21.56
N GLY A 802 -25.34 13.14 -22.03
CA GLY A 802 -26.62 13.78 -22.37
C GLY A 802 -26.78 14.25 -23.82
N SER A 803 -25.74 14.17 -24.67
CA SER A 803 -25.87 14.43 -26.11
C SER A 803 -26.43 13.22 -26.85
N VAL A 804 -27.16 13.45 -27.95
CA VAL A 804 -27.71 12.37 -28.78
C VAL A 804 -26.57 11.48 -29.27
N SER A 805 -26.70 10.17 -29.03
CA SER A 805 -25.71 9.17 -29.43
C SER A 805 -25.63 9.05 -30.95
N PRO A 806 -24.46 9.26 -31.58
CA PRO A 806 -24.28 9.10 -33.01
C PRO A 806 -24.60 7.68 -33.47
N ARG A 807 -25.25 7.55 -34.63
CA ARG A 807 -25.56 6.26 -35.25
C ARG A 807 -24.37 5.79 -36.08
N ARG A 808 -24.22 4.47 -36.20
CA ARG A 808 -23.25 3.87 -37.13
C ARG A 808 -23.57 4.31 -38.58
N GLY A 809 -22.54 4.76 -39.30
CA GLY A 809 -22.63 5.33 -40.64
C GLY A 809 -23.00 6.81 -40.68
N GLU A 810 -23.20 7.47 -39.54
CA GLU A 810 -23.49 8.90 -39.48
C GLU A 810 -22.22 9.72 -39.77
N GLU A 811 -22.33 10.69 -40.67
CA GLU A 811 -21.26 11.64 -40.95
C GLU A 811 -21.38 12.87 -40.05
N LEU A 812 -20.30 13.25 -39.38
CA LEU A 812 -20.25 14.35 -38.43
C LEU A 812 -19.08 15.28 -38.74
N ASP A 813 -19.33 16.58 -38.63
CA ASP A 813 -18.28 17.60 -38.61
C ASP A 813 -17.76 17.71 -37.16
N CYS A 814 -16.55 17.21 -36.96
CA CYS A 814 -15.87 17.18 -35.68
C CYS A 814 -14.60 18.02 -35.73
N TRP A 815 -13.89 18.09 -34.61
CA TRP A 815 -12.56 18.68 -34.58
C TRP A 815 -11.64 18.03 -33.56
N VAL A 816 -10.33 18.21 -33.76
CA VAL A 816 -9.27 17.69 -32.89
C VAL A 816 -9.34 18.33 -31.51
N PHE A 817 -9.93 17.61 -30.56
CA PHE A 817 -9.98 18.02 -29.17
C PHE A 817 -8.63 17.79 -28.46
N ALA A 818 -7.98 16.66 -28.76
CA ALA A 818 -6.70 16.29 -28.17
C ALA A 818 -5.95 15.27 -29.03
N ASN A 819 -4.62 15.28 -28.92
CA ASN A 819 -3.77 14.19 -29.39
C ASN A 819 -3.29 13.42 -28.16
N GLU A 820 -3.73 12.17 -28.02
CA GLU A 820 -3.24 11.21 -27.03
C GLU A 820 -2.15 10.32 -27.66
N THR A 821 -1.35 9.60 -26.88
CA THR A 821 -0.13 8.89 -27.33
C THR A 821 -0.36 7.91 -28.49
N SER A 822 -1.55 7.33 -28.63
CA SER A 822 -1.89 6.37 -29.70
C SER A 822 -3.09 6.77 -30.58
N GLN A 823 -3.81 7.84 -30.26
CA GLN A 823 -5.04 8.23 -30.95
C GLN A 823 -5.29 9.73 -30.93
N THR A 824 -6.11 10.22 -31.86
CA THR A 824 -6.60 11.60 -31.85
C THR A 824 -8.05 11.62 -31.41
N VAL A 825 -8.32 12.36 -30.34
CA VAL A 825 -9.66 12.53 -29.79
C VAL A 825 -10.34 13.68 -30.51
N LEU A 826 -11.50 13.40 -31.06
CA LEU A 826 -12.37 14.35 -31.71
C LEU A 826 -13.54 14.71 -30.81
N THR A 827 -14.11 15.90 -31.01
CA THR A 827 -15.40 16.27 -30.43
C THR A 827 -16.27 16.99 -31.46
N ALA A 828 -17.58 16.87 -31.32
CA ALA A 828 -18.56 17.65 -32.07
C ALA A 828 -19.02 18.91 -31.29
N ASP A 829 -18.60 19.08 -30.03
CA ASP A 829 -18.96 20.23 -29.19
C ASP A 829 -18.16 21.47 -29.61
N ARG A 830 -18.77 22.65 -29.68
CA ARG A 830 -18.08 23.90 -30.04
C ARG A 830 -17.39 24.61 -28.87
N ARG A 831 -17.54 24.13 -27.63
CA ARG A 831 -17.00 24.77 -26.43
C ARG A 831 -15.47 24.72 -26.41
N GLY A 832 -14.84 25.86 -26.12
CA GLY A 832 -13.38 25.99 -26.01
C GLY A 832 -12.68 26.66 -27.20
N ARG A 833 -13.43 26.92 -28.28
CA ARG A 833 -12.94 27.53 -29.53
C ARG A 833 -13.34 28.99 -29.72
N SER A 834 -13.93 29.64 -28.71
CA SER A 834 -14.26 31.06 -28.80
C SER A 834 -12.98 31.88 -28.90
N PRO A 835 -12.91 32.89 -29.77
CA PRO A 835 -11.76 33.78 -29.78
C PRO A 835 -11.66 34.55 -28.46
N VAL A 836 -10.44 34.94 -28.08
CA VAL A 836 -10.22 35.82 -26.93
C VAL A 836 -11.05 37.10 -27.09
N SER A 837 -11.92 37.39 -26.13
CA SER A 837 -12.77 38.61 -26.18
C SER A 837 -11.94 39.89 -26.03
N GLU A 838 -12.41 41.01 -26.58
CA GLU A 838 -11.78 42.34 -26.45
C GLU A 838 -11.50 42.73 -24.99
N ARG A 839 -12.43 42.41 -24.07
CA ARG A 839 -12.26 42.64 -22.63
C ARG A 839 -11.12 41.81 -22.02
N MET A 840 -10.89 40.58 -22.50
CA MET A 840 -9.79 39.72 -22.04
C MET A 840 -8.47 40.07 -22.71
N ALA A 841 -8.49 40.54 -23.96
CA ALA A 841 -7.30 40.89 -24.71
C ALA A 841 -6.40 41.88 -23.95
N ALA A 842 -6.97 42.94 -23.37
CA ALA A 842 -6.22 43.91 -22.57
C ALA A 842 -5.55 43.27 -21.32
N ARG A 843 -6.24 42.35 -20.64
CA ARG A 843 -5.71 41.64 -19.46
C ARG A 843 -4.60 40.67 -19.84
N TYR A 844 -4.78 39.93 -20.94
CA TYR A 844 -3.78 38.97 -21.42
C TYR A 844 -2.54 39.69 -21.94
N VAL A 845 -2.69 40.80 -22.69
CA VAL A 845 -1.54 41.63 -23.11
C VAL A 845 -0.73 42.09 -21.90
N ALA A 846 -1.39 42.57 -20.84
CA ALA A 846 -0.70 42.97 -19.61
C ALA A 846 -0.06 41.79 -18.86
N ALA A 847 -0.61 40.59 -18.94
CA ALA A 847 -0.08 39.39 -18.31
C ALA A 847 1.15 38.81 -19.05
N LEU A 848 1.21 38.93 -20.37
CA LEU A 848 2.24 38.29 -21.20
C LEU A 848 3.63 38.93 -21.07
N ASP A 849 3.72 40.20 -20.67
CA ASP A 849 5.01 40.89 -20.47
C ASP A 849 5.54 40.79 -19.04
N VAL A 850 4.73 40.39 -18.07
CA VAL A 850 5.07 40.60 -16.64
C VAL A 850 6.38 39.94 -16.22
N LEU A 851 6.70 38.76 -16.77
CA LEU A 851 7.96 38.07 -16.48
C LEU A 851 9.15 38.81 -17.07
N GLY A 852 9.00 39.42 -18.26
CA GLY A 852 10.03 40.26 -18.87
C GLY A 852 10.21 41.60 -18.14
N GLU A 853 9.12 42.25 -17.76
CA GLU A 853 9.17 43.51 -16.99
C GLU A 853 9.83 43.32 -15.61
N LEU A 854 9.57 42.19 -14.94
CA LEU A 854 10.21 41.84 -13.67
C LEU A 854 11.67 41.43 -13.83
N ALA A 855 12.05 40.88 -14.99
CA ALA A 855 13.42 40.52 -15.29
C ALA A 855 14.29 41.73 -15.68
N GLU A 856 13.69 42.79 -16.24
CA GLU A 856 14.37 44.02 -16.66
C GLU A 856 14.35 45.14 -15.58
N GLY A 857 13.36 45.13 -14.68
CA GLY A 857 13.18 46.12 -13.62
C GLY A 857 13.69 45.67 -12.25
N ASP A 858 13.77 46.62 -11.29
CA ASP A 858 14.19 46.37 -9.89
C ASP A 858 13.07 45.69 -9.03
N GLY A 859 12.21 44.89 -9.67
CA GLY A 859 11.04 44.25 -9.05
C GLY A 859 9.82 45.17 -8.83
N ASP A 860 9.93 46.48 -9.11
CA ASP A 860 8.85 47.47 -8.95
C ASP A 860 7.97 47.57 -10.22
N VAL A 861 7.20 46.52 -10.49
CA VAL A 861 6.25 46.46 -11.60
C VAL A 861 4.81 46.62 -11.08
N PRO A 862 4.04 47.63 -11.53
CA PRO A 862 2.66 47.83 -11.10
C PRO A 862 1.78 46.61 -11.38
N ASP A 863 1.02 46.19 -10.37
CA ASP A 863 0.09 45.05 -10.43
C ASP A 863 0.74 43.70 -10.82
N ALA A 864 2.06 43.54 -10.65
CA ALA A 864 2.83 42.35 -11.07
C ALA A 864 2.22 41.04 -10.59
N ARG A 865 1.79 40.98 -9.32
CA ARG A 865 1.18 39.77 -8.74
C ARG A 865 -0.14 39.39 -9.40
N SER A 866 -0.96 40.38 -9.78
CA SER A 866 -2.22 40.12 -10.48
C SER A 866 -1.96 39.65 -11.91
N ARG A 867 -0.99 40.25 -12.59
CA ARG A 867 -0.57 39.87 -13.95
C ARG A 867 0.04 38.47 -14.00
N LEU A 868 0.89 38.11 -13.02
CA LEU A 868 1.45 36.76 -12.89
C LEU A 868 0.39 35.70 -12.58
N SER A 869 -0.58 36.04 -11.72
CA SER A 869 -1.72 35.15 -11.46
C SER A 869 -2.57 34.94 -12.72
N GLU A 870 -2.69 35.95 -13.59
CA GLU A 870 -3.40 35.81 -14.85
C GLU A 870 -2.61 34.95 -15.85
N LEU A 871 -1.28 35.12 -15.94
CA LEU A 871 -0.41 34.28 -16.78
C LEU A 871 -0.44 32.80 -16.34
N GLN A 872 -0.35 32.56 -15.03
CA GLN A 872 -0.56 31.23 -14.45
C GLN A 872 -1.97 30.69 -14.77
N GLY A 873 -2.97 31.57 -14.74
CA GLY A 873 -4.35 31.27 -15.13
C GLY A 873 -4.47 30.83 -16.58
N MET A 874 -3.81 31.52 -17.51
CA MET A 874 -3.78 31.18 -18.94
C MET A 874 -3.19 29.79 -19.17
N ALA A 875 -2.06 29.45 -18.55
CA ALA A 875 -1.48 28.11 -18.64
C ALA A 875 -2.40 27.03 -18.04
N ASN A 876 -3.00 27.29 -16.88
CA ASN A 876 -3.93 26.36 -16.24
C ASN A 876 -5.21 26.12 -17.07
N ARG A 877 -5.75 27.14 -17.74
CA ARG A 877 -6.92 27.01 -18.62
C ARG A 877 -6.66 26.07 -19.78
N ILE A 878 -5.45 26.11 -20.37
CA ILE A 878 -5.05 25.17 -21.43
C ILE A 878 -4.88 23.76 -20.85
N LEU A 879 -4.21 23.61 -19.71
CA LEU A 879 -4.00 22.32 -19.04
C LEU A 879 -5.31 21.65 -18.60
N ARG A 880 -6.32 22.44 -18.19
CA ARG A 880 -7.63 21.96 -17.72
C ARG A 880 -8.70 21.89 -18.81
N ARG A 881 -8.49 22.58 -19.94
CA ARG A 881 -9.43 22.66 -21.09
C ARG A 881 -10.84 23.12 -20.69
N ASP A 882 -10.94 24.05 -19.73
CA ASP A 882 -12.18 24.36 -19.01
C ASP A 882 -12.84 25.71 -19.35
N GLN A 883 -12.17 26.58 -20.12
CA GLN A 883 -12.69 27.91 -20.53
C GLN A 883 -13.13 27.98 -22.00
N ALA A 884 -13.84 29.03 -22.39
CA ALA A 884 -14.36 29.13 -23.76
C ALA A 884 -13.28 29.43 -24.82
N ASP A 885 -12.14 29.99 -24.42
CA ASP A 885 -11.08 30.52 -25.28
C ASP A 885 -9.78 29.71 -25.29
N TRP A 886 -9.74 28.56 -24.60
CA TRP A 886 -8.49 27.83 -24.35
C TRP A 886 -7.75 27.41 -25.63
N VAL A 887 -8.47 27.12 -26.72
CA VAL A 887 -7.85 26.76 -28.02
C VAL A 887 -7.18 27.99 -28.66
N ASP A 888 -7.83 29.16 -28.61
CA ASP A 888 -7.24 30.39 -29.15
C ASP A 888 -6.01 30.81 -28.33
N VAL A 889 -6.02 30.62 -27.01
CA VAL A 889 -4.86 30.86 -26.14
C VAL A 889 -3.75 29.83 -26.36
N LEU A 890 -4.07 28.55 -26.58
CA LEU A 890 -3.09 27.52 -26.95
C LEU A 890 -2.35 27.89 -28.25
N HIS A 891 -3.09 28.32 -29.27
CA HIS A 891 -2.52 28.77 -30.52
C HIS A 891 -1.72 30.06 -30.37
N LEU A 892 -2.15 30.96 -29.48
CA LEU A 892 -1.40 32.17 -29.16
C LEU A 892 -0.01 31.85 -28.60
N PHE A 893 0.12 30.76 -27.85
CA PHE A 893 1.39 30.27 -27.29
C PHE A 893 2.22 29.42 -28.27
N GLY A 894 1.75 29.21 -29.50
CA GLY A 894 2.47 28.44 -30.50
C GLY A 894 2.33 26.91 -30.36
N ASP A 895 1.21 26.44 -29.81
CA ASP A 895 0.91 25.01 -29.61
C ASP A 895 1.93 24.26 -28.73
N PRO A 896 2.22 24.76 -27.51
CA PRO A 896 3.16 24.13 -26.59
C PRO A 896 2.69 22.74 -26.12
N ASP A 897 3.65 21.85 -25.83
CA ASP A 897 3.35 20.59 -25.15
C ASP A 897 2.99 20.80 -23.67
N ARG A 898 2.54 19.72 -23.02
CA ARG A 898 2.06 19.76 -21.64
C ARG A 898 3.15 20.12 -20.65
N ASP A 899 4.39 19.68 -20.89
CA ASP A 899 5.53 19.90 -20.00
C ASP A 899 5.98 21.35 -20.06
N SER A 900 6.06 21.92 -21.27
CA SER A 900 6.35 23.33 -21.51
C SER A 900 5.32 24.23 -20.82
N LEU A 901 4.03 23.89 -20.88
CA LEU A 901 2.96 24.63 -20.19
C LEU A 901 3.06 24.53 -18.66
N ALA A 902 3.47 23.37 -18.13
CA ALA A 902 3.70 23.20 -16.70
C ALA A 902 4.87 24.08 -16.22
N VAL A 903 5.95 24.15 -17.00
CA VAL A 903 7.09 25.05 -16.73
C VAL A 903 6.65 26.51 -16.69
N LEU A 904 5.84 26.99 -17.64
CA LEU A 904 5.32 28.36 -17.62
C LEU A 904 4.45 28.65 -16.39
N ARG A 905 3.56 27.72 -16.03
CA ARG A 905 2.71 27.82 -14.84
C ARG A 905 3.55 27.93 -13.58
N ASP A 906 4.58 27.08 -13.46
CA ASP A 906 5.42 27.00 -12.27
C ASP A 906 6.36 28.19 -12.17
N LEU A 907 6.89 28.70 -13.29
CA LEU A 907 7.66 29.94 -13.36
C LEU A 907 6.81 31.14 -12.90
N ALA A 908 5.60 31.30 -13.44
CA ALA A 908 4.68 32.37 -13.04
C ALA A 908 4.27 32.26 -11.55
N ALA A 909 4.02 31.04 -11.05
CA ALA A 909 3.68 30.80 -9.65
C ALA A 909 4.86 31.05 -8.70
N SER A 910 6.07 30.65 -9.09
CA SER A 910 7.32 30.89 -8.36
C SER A 910 7.61 32.38 -8.23
N ALA A 911 7.58 33.12 -9.35
CA ALA A 911 7.75 34.57 -9.37
C ALA A 911 6.69 35.31 -8.53
N ASN A 912 5.43 34.86 -8.57
CA ASN A 912 4.35 35.46 -7.77
C ASN A 912 4.54 35.23 -6.26
N ARG A 913 5.03 34.05 -5.87
CA ARG A 913 5.39 33.76 -4.47
C ARG A 913 6.59 34.59 -4.02
N ALA A 914 7.67 34.63 -4.80
CA ALA A 914 8.84 35.43 -4.48
C ALA A 914 8.51 36.93 -4.33
N LEU A 915 7.62 37.48 -5.19
CA LEU A 915 7.12 38.84 -5.03
C LEU A 915 6.24 39.03 -3.79
N LYS A 916 5.41 38.04 -3.43
CA LYS A 916 4.59 38.09 -2.21
C LYS A 916 5.47 38.13 -0.96
N ASP A 917 6.56 37.39 -0.98
CA ASP A 917 7.43 37.18 0.18
C ASP A 917 8.58 38.22 0.22
N GLY A 918 8.68 39.10 -0.79
CA GLY A 918 9.71 40.13 -0.88
C GLY A 918 11.11 39.60 -1.19
N THR A 919 11.20 38.39 -1.75
CA THR A 919 12.44 37.63 -1.99
C THR A 919 12.77 37.47 -3.48
N LEU A 920 12.15 38.26 -4.36
CA LEU A 920 12.38 38.16 -5.80
C LEU A 920 13.83 38.49 -6.16
N ASP A 921 14.56 37.49 -6.63
CA ASP A 921 15.88 37.63 -7.26
C ASP A 921 15.70 37.77 -8.77
N THR A 922 15.92 38.99 -9.28
CA THR A 922 15.76 39.32 -10.70
C THR A 922 16.80 38.62 -11.58
N GLY A 923 18.02 38.41 -11.08
CA GLY A 923 19.08 37.70 -11.80
C GLY A 923 18.72 36.22 -12.00
N ARG A 924 18.23 35.58 -10.94
CA ARG A 924 17.73 34.20 -11.02
C ARG A 924 16.50 34.09 -11.92
N LEU A 925 15.59 35.05 -11.89
CA LEU A 925 14.42 35.08 -12.77
C LEU A 925 14.81 35.16 -14.25
N VAL A 926 15.84 35.94 -14.59
CA VAL A 926 16.38 36.02 -15.96
C VAL A 926 16.90 34.66 -16.42
N GLU A 927 17.66 33.96 -15.57
CA GLU A 927 18.19 32.63 -15.88
C GLU A 927 17.08 31.59 -16.04
N GLU A 928 16.10 31.57 -15.13
CA GLU A 928 14.96 30.65 -15.19
C GLU A 928 14.07 30.93 -16.41
N LEU A 929 13.82 32.19 -16.76
CA LEU A 929 13.06 32.57 -17.95
C LEU A 929 13.79 32.16 -19.25
N ALA A 930 15.11 32.37 -19.31
CA ALA A 930 15.92 31.94 -20.45
C ALA A 930 15.95 30.40 -20.59
N ALA A 931 16.16 29.68 -19.48
CA ALA A 931 16.18 28.21 -19.46
C ALA A 931 14.82 27.60 -19.82
N SER A 932 13.72 28.29 -19.49
CA SER A 932 12.36 27.82 -19.80
C SER A 932 11.99 27.89 -21.29
N GLY A 933 12.72 28.67 -22.10
CA GLY A 933 12.40 28.90 -23.51
C GLY A 933 11.18 29.78 -23.77
N TRP A 934 10.52 30.33 -22.75
CA TRP A 934 9.26 31.08 -22.88
C TRP A 934 9.39 32.56 -23.24
N GLY A 935 10.60 33.12 -23.21
CA GLY A 935 10.82 34.55 -23.49
C GLY A 935 10.30 35.01 -24.86
N GLU A 936 10.72 34.36 -25.94
CA GLU A 936 10.25 34.69 -27.30
C GLU A 936 8.77 34.31 -27.53
N PRO A 937 8.29 33.10 -27.16
CA PRO A 937 6.88 32.73 -27.30
C PRO A 937 5.90 33.71 -26.64
N LEU A 938 6.19 34.20 -25.42
CA LEU A 938 5.34 35.17 -24.74
C LEU A 938 5.34 36.54 -25.44
N ALA A 939 6.50 37.00 -25.93
CA ALA A 939 6.60 38.23 -26.69
C ALA A 939 5.88 38.14 -28.05
N ALA A 940 5.95 36.98 -28.71
CA ALA A 940 5.23 36.70 -29.95
C ALA A 940 3.71 36.65 -29.72
N ALA A 941 3.27 35.94 -28.68
CA ALA A 941 1.88 35.87 -28.22
C ALA A 941 1.31 37.27 -28.00
N ARG A 942 2.05 38.14 -27.30
CA ARG A 942 1.64 39.52 -27.08
C ARG A 942 1.49 40.30 -28.38
N ARG A 943 2.50 40.28 -29.27
CA ARG A 943 2.45 41.01 -30.55
C ARG A 943 1.26 40.56 -31.38
N ALA A 944 1.02 39.24 -31.45
CA ALA A 944 -0.11 38.66 -32.16
C ALA A 944 -1.44 39.13 -31.56
N LEU A 945 -1.58 39.12 -30.24
CA LEU A 945 -2.80 39.55 -29.57
C LEU A 945 -3.04 41.06 -29.69
N ALA A 946 -1.99 41.88 -29.56
CA ALA A 946 -2.09 43.33 -29.72
C ALA A 946 -2.47 43.73 -31.15
N ALA A 947 -1.87 43.08 -32.17
CA ALA A 947 -2.18 43.34 -33.58
C ALA A 947 -3.65 43.02 -33.94
N ARG A 948 -4.22 41.96 -33.34
CA ARG A 948 -5.64 41.58 -33.55
C ARG A 948 -6.64 42.66 -33.13
N PHE A 949 -6.27 43.52 -32.17
CA PHE A 949 -7.17 44.51 -31.57
C PHE A 949 -6.69 45.97 -31.76
N THR A 950 -5.63 46.20 -32.53
CA THR A 950 -5.16 47.54 -32.92
C THR A 950 -5.47 47.90 -34.37
N ALA A 951 -5.97 46.94 -35.16
CA ALA A 951 -6.32 47.14 -36.56
C ALA A 951 -7.82 47.40 -36.75
N GLU A 952 -8.29 48.59 -36.37
CA GLU A 952 -9.49 49.21 -36.96
C GLU A 952 -9.46 50.73 -36.75
N THR A 953 -8.85 51.45 -37.68
CA THR A 953 -9.06 52.90 -37.86
C THR A 953 -8.96 53.23 -39.34
N GLU A 954 -10.08 53.04 -40.08
CA GLU A 954 -10.62 53.91 -41.15
C GLU A 954 -11.68 53.16 -42.02
N PRO A 955 -12.65 53.87 -42.65
CA PRO A 955 -14.07 53.54 -42.53
C PRO A 955 -14.79 53.20 -43.86
N ASP A 956 -16.05 52.78 -43.70
CA ASP A 956 -17.18 52.76 -44.67
C ASP A 956 -17.19 51.76 -45.84
N SER A 957 -18.16 50.82 -45.82
CA SER A 957 -19.48 51.08 -46.42
C SER A 957 -20.42 49.87 -46.31
N ASP A 958 -21.64 50.14 -45.85
CA ASP A 958 -22.91 49.55 -46.30
C ASP A 958 -23.40 48.17 -45.83
N VAL A 959 -24.30 48.18 -44.81
CA VAL A 959 -25.76 47.90 -44.92
C VAL A 959 -26.38 47.00 -43.81
N HIS A 960 -27.31 47.63 -43.08
CA HIS A 960 -28.51 47.16 -42.31
C HIS A 960 -28.35 46.31 -41.03
N LEU A 961 -28.53 46.93 -39.84
CA LEU A 961 -29.79 47.05 -39.03
C LEU A 961 -30.23 45.69 -38.43
N VAL A 962 -30.35 45.49 -37.11
CA VAL A 962 -31.17 46.24 -36.15
C VAL A 962 -30.62 46.18 -34.71
N ALA A 963 -30.84 47.30 -34.01
CA ALA A 963 -30.43 47.79 -32.69
C ALA A 963 -30.90 46.94 -31.47
N GLN A 964 -30.02 46.75 -30.46
CA GLN A 964 -29.94 47.40 -29.12
C GLN A 964 -30.87 46.78 -28.04
N ARG A 965 -30.34 46.11 -26.99
CA ARG A 965 -29.81 46.63 -25.68
C ARG A 965 -30.88 47.31 -24.80
N PRO A 966 -30.75 47.44 -23.46
CA PRO A 966 -29.71 46.91 -22.54
C PRO A 966 -30.21 46.40 -21.15
N ASP A 967 -29.27 45.74 -20.45
CA ASP A 967 -28.92 45.77 -19.01
C ASP A 967 -29.99 45.87 -17.90
N GLU A 968 -29.90 44.94 -16.93
CA GLU A 968 -29.41 45.31 -15.58
C GLU A 968 -29.00 44.09 -14.73
N LYS A 969 -28.11 44.36 -13.76
CA LYS A 969 -27.16 43.48 -13.05
C LYS A 969 -27.75 42.72 -11.85
N GLY A 970 -27.05 41.64 -11.47
CA GLY A 970 -26.93 41.12 -10.09
C GLY A 970 -26.47 39.65 -10.09
N GLU A 971 -25.19 39.33 -9.86
CA GLU A 971 -24.64 38.91 -8.54
C GLU A 971 -25.41 37.69 -7.95
N THR A 972 -24.87 36.53 -7.55
CA THR A 972 -23.57 36.12 -6.98
C THR A 972 -23.61 34.58 -6.74
N GLN A 973 -22.44 33.92 -6.78
CA GLN A 973 -22.03 32.60 -6.21
C GLN A 973 -22.92 31.35 -6.34
N MET A 974 -22.34 30.23 -6.81
CA MET A 974 -22.61 28.92 -6.21
C MET A 974 -21.34 28.05 -6.08
N THR A 975 -21.27 27.49 -4.89
CA THR A 975 -20.35 26.57 -4.24
C THR A 975 -20.19 25.24 -4.97
N ILE A 976 -18.98 24.69 -4.90
CA ILE A 976 -18.65 23.30 -5.24
C ILE A 976 -19.21 22.41 -4.12
N ALA A 977 -20.05 21.46 -4.48
CA ALA A 977 -20.49 20.39 -3.57
C ALA A 977 -19.45 19.26 -3.58
N GLU A 978 -19.06 18.84 -2.39
CA GLU A 978 -18.12 17.77 -2.10
C GLU A 978 -18.66 16.39 -2.50
N THR A 979 -17.73 15.56 -2.96
CA THR A 979 -17.87 14.16 -3.31
C THR A 979 -18.17 13.32 -2.04
N ALA A 980 -19.29 12.60 -2.04
CA ALA A 980 -19.64 11.65 -0.98
C ALA A 980 -18.77 10.37 -1.04
N PRO A 981 -18.54 9.65 0.08
CA PRO A 981 -17.76 8.43 0.12
C PRO A 981 -18.53 7.20 -0.40
N ALA A 982 -17.81 6.19 -0.88
CA ALA A 982 -18.36 4.91 -1.35
C ALA A 982 -19.08 4.13 -0.22
N PRO A 983 -20.26 3.51 -0.47
CA PRO A 983 -21.00 2.79 0.54
C PRO A 983 -20.35 1.42 0.84
N SER A 984 -20.33 1.03 2.12
CA SER A 984 -19.96 -0.34 2.51
C SER A 984 -20.99 -1.35 2.00
N SER A 985 -20.59 -2.59 1.73
CA SER A 985 -21.47 -3.70 1.29
C SER A 985 -22.43 -4.23 2.38
N THR A 986 -22.69 -3.46 3.44
CA THR A 986 -23.63 -3.77 4.52
C THR A 986 -24.80 -2.79 4.50
N ARG A 987 -25.99 -3.22 4.94
CA ARG A 987 -27.18 -2.36 5.08
C ARG A 987 -26.90 -1.11 5.93
N GLU A 988 -25.98 -1.22 6.89
CA GLU A 988 -25.56 -0.11 7.75
C GLU A 988 -24.72 0.94 7.00
N GLY A 989 -23.75 0.56 6.17
CA GLY A 989 -23.02 1.57 5.39
C GLY A 989 -23.81 2.13 4.21
N PHE A 990 -24.84 1.42 3.72
CA PHE A 990 -25.81 2.03 2.82
C PHE A 990 -26.62 3.13 3.52
N LEU A 991 -27.11 2.89 4.74
CA LEU A 991 -27.76 3.92 5.56
C LEU A 991 -26.82 5.09 5.83
N HIS A 992 -25.55 4.82 6.15
CA HIS A 992 -24.57 5.88 6.39
C HIS A 992 -24.26 6.72 5.15
N ALA A 993 -24.27 6.12 3.95
CA ALA A 993 -24.14 6.85 2.69
C ALA A 993 -25.37 7.74 2.41
N LEU A 994 -26.58 7.26 2.69
CA LEU A 994 -27.81 8.06 2.59
C LEU A 994 -27.81 9.23 3.59
N GLU A 995 -27.31 9.02 4.82
CA GLU A 995 -27.13 10.06 5.83
C GLU A 995 -26.12 11.11 5.39
N ALA A 996 -24.95 10.69 4.91
CA ALA A 996 -23.90 11.60 4.43
C ALA A 996 -24.41 12.45 3.25
N ALA A 997 -25.14 11.84 2.32
CA ALA A 997 -25.77 12.57 1.22
C ALA A 997 -26.83 13.57 1.71
N ALA A 998 -27.62 13.22 2.73
CA ALA A 998 -28.65 14.12 3.28
C ALA A 998 -28.01 15.30 4.02
N VAL A 999 -26.91 15.06 4.74
CA VAL A 999 -26.10 16.11 5.37
C VAL A 999 -25.50 17.04 4.31
N ALA A 1000 -24.96 16.48 3.22
CA ALA A 1000 -24.42 17.26 2.10
C ALA A 1000 -25.48 18.17 1.46
N ASP A 1001 -26.68 17.67 1.16
CA ASP A 1001 -27.74 18.49 0.55
C ASP A 1001 -28.23 19.61 1.50
N ARG A 1002 -28.28 19.35 2.80
CA ARG A 1002 -28.64 20.35 3.84
C ARG A 1002 -27.61 21.47 4.00
N THR A 1003 -26.42 21.37 3.41
CA THR A 1003 -25.48 22.50 3.32
C THR A 1003 -25.94 23.57 2.30
N CYS A 1004 -26.85 23.23 1.38
CA CYS A 1004 -27.37 24.14 0.38
C CYS A 1004 -28.48 25.04 0.97
N ARG A 1005 -28.25 26.36 0.99
CA ARG A 1005 -29.23 27.34 1.52
C ARG A 1005 -30.59 27.30 0.82
N LYS A 1006 -30.62 27.01 -0.49
CA LYS A 1006 -31.88 26.93 -1.25
C LYS A 1006 -32.64 25.63 -1.00
N HIS A 1007 -31.91 24.53 -0.75
CA HIS A 1007 -32.46 23.26 -0.27
C HIS A 1007 -33.14 23.45 1.09
N GLU A 1008 -32.43 24.05 2.06
CA GLU A 1008 -33.01 24.35 3.38
C GLU A 1008 -34.18 25.34 3.28
N ALA A 1009 -34.12 26.33 2.38
CA ALA A 1009 -35.23 27.27 2.18
C ALA A 1009 -36.53 26.57 1.73
N VAL A 1010 -36.46 25.67 0.75
CA VAL A 1010 -37.65 24.93 0.29
C VAL A 1010 -38.12 23.91 1.33
N ARG A 1011 -37.18 23.27 2.05
CA ARG A 1011 -37.48 22.35 3.16
C ARG A 1011 -38.18 23.04 4.33
N HIS A 1012 -37.72 24.22 4.73
CA HIS A 1012 -38.38 25.02 5.77
C HIS A 1012 -39.74 25.55 5.31
N ALA A 1013 -39.88 25.93 4.03
CA ALA A 1013 -41.18 26.31 3.48
C ALA A 1013 -42.16 25.13 3.55
N LEU A 1014 -41.72 23.92 3.22
CA LEU A 1014 -42.53 22.70 3.31
C LEU A 1014 -42.96 22.42 4.75
N LYS A 1015 -42.02 22.42 5.69
CA LYS A 1015 -42.33 22.24 7.12
C LYS A 1015 -43.31 23.28 7.62
N SER A 1016 -43.14 24.54 7.22
CA SER A 1016 -44.06 25.60 7.58
C SER A 1016 -45.46 25.31 7.05
N SER A 1017 -45.61 24.88 5.80
CA SER A 1017 -46.90 24.52 5.23
C SER A 1017 -47.55 23.33 5.94
N LEU A 1018 -46.80 22.28 6.25
CA LEU A 1018 -47.29 21.12 7.01
C LEU A 1018 -47.74 21.53 8.42
N LEU A 1019 -46.97 22.38 9.11
CA LEU A 1019 -47.33 22.90 10.43
C LEU A 1019 -48.57 23.79 10.40
N TRP A 1020 -48.75 24.61 9.35
CA TRP A 1020 -49.97 25.41 9.16
C TRP A 1020 -51.21 24.55 8.89
N ALA A 1021 -51.02 23.33 8.39
CA ALA A 1021 -52.07 22.32 8.22
C ALA A 1021 -52.25 21.41 9.46
N ASP A 1022 -51.74 21.83 10.64
CA ASP A 1022 -51.77 21.06 11.89
C ASP A 1022 -51.10 19.67 11.83
N LEU A 1023 -50.23 19.44 10.86
CA LEU A 1023 -49.41 18.23 10.75
C LEU A 1023 -48.08 18.39 11.50
N GLN A 1024 -47.50 17.28 11.96
CA GLN A 1024 -46.24 17.26 12.74
C GLN A 1024 -45.08 16.72 11.88
N PRO A 1025 -44.37 17.58 11.11
CA PRO A 1025 -43.20 17.15 10.36
C PRO A 1025 -42.04 16.82 11.31
N THR A 1026 -41.34 15.73 11.00
CA THR A 1026 -40.20 15.22 11.75
C THR A 1026 -38.96 15.16 10.85
N ASP A 1027 -37.80 15.32 11.47
CA ASP A 1027 -36.51 15.21 10.80
C ASP A 1027 -35.97 13.79 10.91
N SER A 1028 -35.43 13.30 9.80
CA SER A 1028 -34.76 12.01 9.73
C SER A 1028 -33.28 12.20 9.36
N PRO A 1029 -32.39 11.29 9.79
CA PRO A 1029 -31.00 11.27 9.32
C PRO A 1029 -30.88 11.09 7.81
N VAL A 1030 -31.82 10.37 7.17
CA VAL A 1030 -31.72 9.95 5.76
C VAL A 1030 -32.68 10.64 4.80
N VAL A 1031 -33.79 11.23 5.28
CA VAL A 1031 -34.78 11.95 4.45
C VAL A 1031 -35.05 13.35 5.00
N ASP A 1032 -35.34 14.30 4.13
CA ASP A 1032 -35.47 15.72 4.51
C ASP A 1032 -36.63 16.01 5.46
N VAL A 1033 -37.82 15.46 5.19
CA VAL A 1033 -38.99 15.56 6.06
C VAL A 1033 -39.79 14.26 6.02
N SER A 1034 -40.16 13.75 7.18
CA SER A 1034 -41.18 12.70 7.32
C SER A 1034 -42.38 13.22 8.10
N CYS A 1035 -43.59 12.88 7.68
CA CYS A 1035 -44.80 13.34 8.34
C CYS A 1035 -45.87 12.24 8.35
N VAL A 1036 -46.44 11.96 9.51
CA VAL A 1036 -47.62 11.08 9.61
C VAL A 1036 -48.86 11.92 9.36
N THR A 1037 -49.65 11.54 8.36
CA THR A 1037 -50.91 12.19 7.97
C THR A 1037 -52.09 11.26 8.24
N GLU A 1038 -53.32 11.73 8.01
CA GLU A 1038 -54.52 10.87 8.06
C GLU A 1038 -54.51 9.75 6.99
N HIS A 1039 -53.66 9.89 5.97
CA HIS A 1039 -53.46 8.92 4.89
C HIS A 1039 -52.21 8.04 5.07
N GLY A 1040 -51.50 8.17 6.20
CA GLY A 1040 -50.35 7.34 6.53
C GLY A 1040 -49.01 8.11 6.58
N LEU A 1041 -47.89 7.39 6.50
CA LEU A 1041 -46.55 7.98 6.58
C LEU A 1041 -46.13 8.54 5.22
N PHE A 1042 -45.92 9.87 5.14
CA PHE A 1042 -45.41 10.53 3.94
C PHE A 1042 -43.94 10.95 4.10
N LEU A 1043 -43.15 10.69 3.07
CA LEU A 1043 -41.74 11.08 2.97
C LEU A 1043 -41.56 12.16 1.90
N TYR A 1044 -40.79 13.19 2.25
CA TYR A 1044 -40.49 14.30 1.35
C TYR A 1044 -38.99 14.48 1.23
N GLU A 1045 -38.51 14.51 0.00
CA GLU A 1045 -37.12 14.81 -0.35
C GLU A 1045 -37.08 16.14 -1.09
N ALA A 1046 -36.31 17.10 -0.58
CA ALA A 1046 -36.17 18.41 -1.20
C ALA A 1046 -35.08 18.39 -2.27
N LEU A 1047 -35.28 19.10 -3.37
CA LEU A 1047 -34.25 19.38 -4.36
C LEU A 1047 -34.01 20.89 -4.43
N GLY A 1048 -32.76 21.28 -4.17
CA GLY A 1048 -32.30 22.67 -4.27
C GLY A 1048 -32.41 23.26 -5.68
N ALA A 1049 -32.14 24.56 -5.83
CA ALA A 1049 -32.32 25.23 -7.12
C ALA A 1049 -31.38 24.73 -8.22
N GLY A 1050 -31.87 24.72 -9.45
CA GLY A 1050 -31.19 24.16 -10.61
C GLY A 1050 -31.29 22.64 -10.73
N ARG A 1051 -31.96 21.95 -9.78
CA ARG A 1051 -32.21 20.50 -9.82
C ARG A 1051 -33.66 20.18 -10.18
N SER A 1052 -34.12 20.70 -11.31
CA SER A 1052 -35.49 20.54 -11.81
C SER A 1052 -35.59 19.77 -13.12
N THR A 1053 -34.47 19.24 -13.65
CA THR A 1053 -34.48 18.44 -14.89
C THR A 1053 -34.95 17.00 -14.65
N TYR A 1054 -35.48 16.34 -15.67
CA TYR A 1054 -35.88 14.92 -15.56
C TYR A 1054 -34.78 14.02 -14.98
N ALA A 1055 -33.49 14.28 -15.28
CA ALA A 1055 -32.39 13.53 -14.72
C ALA A 1055 -32.27 13.70 -13.19
N ASP A 1056 -32.46 14.93 -12.70
CA ASP A 1056 -32.44 15.25 -11.27
C ASP A 1056 -33.64 14.64 -10.56
N LEU A 1057 -34.84 14.77 -11.15
CA LEU A 1057 -36.05 14.16 -10.60
C LEU A 1057 -35.94 12.63 -10.54
N ARG A 1058 -35.36 11.99 -11.57
CA ARG A 1058 -35.12 10.54 -11.58
C ARG A 1058 -34.14 10.12 -10.49
N SER A 1059 -33.07 10.90 -10.30
CA SER A 1059 -32.09 10.67 -9.23
C SER A 1059 -32.74 10.78 -7.86
N GLY A 1060 -33.52 11.84 -7.62
CA GLY A 1060 -34.26 12.04 -6.37
C GLY A 1060 -35.32 10.95 -6.13
N ALA A 1061 -36.04 10.52 -7.16
CA ALA A 1061 -37.05 9.46 -7.05
C ALA A 1061 -36.41 8.11 -6.70
N THR A 1062 -35.27 7.79 -7.30
CA THR A 1062 -34.51 6.56 -7.00
C THR A 1062 -34.08 6.56 -5.53
N ARG A 1063 -33.55 7.70 -5.04
CA ARG A 1063 -33.16 7.87 -3.65
C ARG A 1063 -34.34 7.75 -2.67
N LEU A 1064 -35.51 8.31 -2.99
CA LEU A 1064 -36.71 8.15 -2.16
C LEU A 1064 -37.17 6.69 -2.08
N LEU A 1065 -37.07 5.93 -3.18
CA LEU A 1065 -37.39 4.50 -3.20
C LEU A 1065 -36.40 3.67 -2.39
N GLU A 1066 -35.12 4.00 -2.48
CA GLU A 1066 -34.06 3.43 -1.67
C GLU A 1066 -34.31 3.66 -0.17
N ILE A 1067 -34.59 4.91 0.22
CA ILE A 1067 -34.94 5.26 1.60
C ILE A 1067 -36.19 4.49 2.05
N ASN A 1068 -37.23 4.44 1.21
CA ASN A 1068 -38.46 3.72 1.52
C ASN A 1068 -38.22 2.22 1.77
N HIS A 1069 -37.30 1.60 1.00
CA HIS A 1069 -36.91 0.21 1.19
C HIS A 1069 -36.18 -0.05 2.53
N THR A 1070 -35.56 0.98 3.10
CA THR A 1070 -34.88 0.85 4.39
C THR A 1070 -35.83 0.90 5.60
N LEU A 1071 -37.04 1.43 5.44
CA LEU A 1071 -38.01 1.60 6.54
C LEU A 1071 -38.63 0.27 6.99
N PRO A 1072 -38.97 0.11 8.28
CA PRO A 1072 -39.67 -1.08 8.79
C PRO A 1072 -41.05 -1.31 8.15
N THR A 1073 -41.74 -0.21 7.82
CA THR A 1073 -43.01 -0.20 7.10
C THR A 1073 -42.86 0.80 5.95
N ALA A 1074 -43.26 0.40 4.74
CA ALA A 1074 -43.22 1.28 3.59
C ALA A 1074 -44.10 2.51 3.81
N ALA A 1075 -43.63 3.68 3.37
CA ALA A 1075 -44.37 4.92 3.39
C ALA A 1075 -45.55 4.88 2.41
N ASP A 1076 -46.67 5.47 2.83
CA ASP A 1076 -47.92 5.55 2.07
C ASP A 1076 -47.87 6.63 0.98
N GLY A 1077 -46.91 7.55 1.06
CA GLY A 1077 -46.70 8.59 0.04
C GLY A 1077 -45.24 9.04 -0.06
N LEU A 1078 -44.74 9.17 -1.29
CA LEU A 1078 -43.39 9.64 -1.61
C LEU A 1078 -43.49 10.92 -2.45
N TYR A 1079 -42.78 11.97 -2.02
CA TYR A 1079 -42.88 13.30 -2.63
C TYR A 1079 -41.50 13.93 -2.86
N LEU A 1080 -41.21 14.31 -4.10
CA LEU A 1080 -40.11 15.22 -4.43
C LEU A 1080 -40.57 16.67 -4.33
N VAL A 1081 -39.76 17.51 -3.71
CA VAL A 1081 -40.10 18.90 -3.37
C VAL A 1081 -39.08 19.84 -4.00
N LEU A 1082 -39.46 20.47 -5.12
CA LEU A 1082 -38.57 21.33 -5.88
C LEU A 1082 -38.69 22.80 -5.44
N SER A 1083 -37.58 23.53 -5.54
CA SER A 1083 -37.59 24.99 -5.31
C SER A 1083 -38.15 25.80 -6.49
N GLU A 1084 -38.39 25.18 -7.63
CA GLU A 1084 -38.92 25.77 -8.87
C GLU A 1084 -39.68 24.71 -9.70
N PRO A 1085 -40.53 25.09 -10.67
CA PRO A 1085 -41.22 24.13 -11.53
C PRO A 1085 -40.24 23.19 -12.26
N PRO A 1086 -40.65 21.95 -12.58
CA PRO A 1086 -39.85 21.05 -13.39
C PRO A 1086 -39.43 21.73 -14.71
N ALA A 1087 -38.18 21.51 -15.12
CA ALA A 1087 -37.63 22.11 -16.35
C ALA A 1087 -38.37 21.59 -17.59
N GLU A 1088 -38.87 20.35 -17.55
CA GLU A 1088 -39.72 19.76 -18.57
C GLU A 1088 -41.12 19.44 -18.03
N ASP A 1089 -42.16 19.97 -18.66
CA ASP A 1089 -43.56 19.82 -18.21
C ASP A 1089 -44.04 18.35 -18.12
N TRP A 1090 -43.46 17.45 -18.91
CA TRP A 1090 -43.80 16.01 -18.92
C TRP A 1090 -43.06 15.20 -17.83
N SER A 1091 -42.02 15.77 -17.23
CA SER A 1091 -41.10 15.04 -16.33
C SER A 1091 -41.80 14.60 -15.03
N ALA A 1092 -42.60 15.48 -14.42
CA ALA A 1092 -43.35 15.18 -13.20
C ALA A 1092 -44.33 14.00 -13.41
N GLY A 1093 -45.08 14.00 -14.52
CA GLY A 1093 -46.00 12.91 -14.86
C GLY A 1093 -45.27 11.59 -15.09
N THR A 1094 -44.10 11.63 -15.75
CA THR A 1094 -43.28 10.43 -15.97
C THR A 1094 -42.73 9.86 -14.67
N ILE A 1095 -42.30 10.72 -13.74
CA ILE A 1095 -41.78 10.28 -12.43
C ILE A 1095 -42.88 9.62 -11.60
N ARG A 1096 -44.08 10.18 -11.61
CA ARG A 1096 -45.26 9.57 -10.98
C ARG A 1096 -45.63 8.23 -11.61
N ASP A 1097 -45.68 8.15 -12.93
CA ASP A 1097 -46.17 6.96 -13.62
C ASP A 1097 -45.17 5.79 -13.55
N VAL A 1098 -43.86 6.08 -13.61
CA VAL A 1098 -42.78 5.08 -13.60
C VAL A 1098 -42.34 4.72 -12.18
N PHE A 1099 -42.07 5.72 -11.33
CA PHE A 1099 -41.48 5.51 -10.00
C PHE A 1099 -42.50 5.56 -8.86
N ARG A 1100 -43.77 5.90 -9.15
CA ARG A 1100 -44.81 6.10 -8.12
C ARG A 1100 -44.45 7.16 -7.07
N VAL A 1101 -43.64 8.15 -7.48
CA VAL A 1101 -43.23 9.29 -6.66
C VAL A 1101 -43.92 10.55 -7.18
N ASN A 1102 -44.58 11.30 -6.31
CA ASN A 1102 -45.23 12.56 -6.67
C ASN A 1102 -44.22 13.70 -6.67
N VAL A 1103 -44.45 14.73 -7.48
CA VAL A 1103 -43.56 15.89 -7.59
C VAL A 1103 -44.36 17.16 -7.31
N ILE A 1104 -43.93 17.90 -6.29
CA ILE A 1104 -44.45 19.21 -5.93
C ILE A 1104 -43.32 20.24 -5.99
N TRP A 1105 -43.65 21.51 -6.19
CA TRP A 1105 -42.67 22.59 -6.25
C TRP A 1105 -43.19 23.87 -5.64
N ARG A 1106 -42.28 24.68 -5.11
CA ARG A 1106 -42.60 26.00 -4.58
C ARG A 1106 -42.57 27.03 -5.72
N SER A 1107 -43.70 27.68 -5.97
CA SER A 1107 -43.80 28.88 -6.82
C SER A 1107 -43.87 30.14 -5.96
N PRO A 1108 -43.71 31.36 -6.50
CA PRO A 1108 -43.89 32.59 -5.72
C PRO A 1108 -45.31 32.73 -5.12
N THR A 1109 -46.33 32.17 -5.76
CA THR A 1109 -47.75 32.33 -5.39
C THR A 1109 -48.33 31.19 -4.55
N GLY A 1110 -47.62 30.06 -4.43
CA GLY A 1110 -48.09 28.89 -3.70
C GLY A 1110 -47.28 27.63 -3.98
N TRP A 1111 -47.81 26.47 -3.61
CA TRP A 1111 -47.27 25.18 -4.02
C TRP A 1111 -47.94 24.73 -5.33
N GLY A 1112 -47.14 24.22 -6.27
CA GLY A 1112 -47.60 23.67 -7.55
C GLY A 1112 -47.26 22.18 -7.64
N GLY A 1113 -48.03 21.44 -8.42
CA GLY A 1113 -47.90 20.00 -8.56
C GLY A 1113 -49.25 19.29 -8.44
N GLU A 1114 -49.34 18.08 -8.96
CA GLU A 1114 -50.54 17.25 -8.80
C GLU A 1114 -50.63 16.73 -7.36
N ASN A 1115 -51.86 16.63 -6.83
CA ASN A 1115 -52.15 16.18 -5.47
C ASN A 1115 -51.46 17.00 -4.36
N THR A 1116 -51.14 18.26 -4.61
CA THR A 1116 -50.52 19.17 -3.63
C THR A 1116 -51.36 19.29 -2.34
N ASP A 1117 -52.69 19.26 -2.45
CA ASP A 1117 -53.60 19.34 -1.30
C ASP A 1117 -53.44 18.14 -0.36
N VAL A 1118 -53.34 16.94 -0.95
CA VAL A 1118 -53.07 15.69 -0.22
C VAL A 1118 -51.65 15.70 0.35
N ALA A 1119 -50.67 16.20 -0.42
CA ALA A 1119 -49.27 16.29 -0.02
C ALA A 1119 -49.03 17.27 1.14
N LEU A 1120 -49.90 18.26 1.33
CA LEU A 1120 -49.71 19.29 2.37
C LEU A 1120 -50.77 19.24 3.47
N GLY A 1121 -51.70 18.28 3.43
CA GLY A 1121 -52.79 18.16 4.40
C GLY A 1121 -53.80 19.31 4.33
N SER A 1122 -53.88 20.01 3.19
CA SER A 1122 -54.80 21.14 3.02
C SER A 1122 -56.18 20.62 2.63
N SER A 1123 -57.11 20.61 3.57
CA SER A 1123 -58.52 20.28 3.34
C SER A 1123 -59.34 21.51 2.93
N ASP A 1124 -58.89 22.24 1.91
CA ASP A 1124 -59.67 23.29 1.25
C ASP A 1124 -59.31 23.31 -0.24
N GLY A 1125 -60.08 22.56 -1.03
CA GLY A 1125 -60.15 22.78 -2.49
C GLY A 1125 -60.93 24.06 -2.80
N PRO A 1126 -61.03 24.48 -4.07
CA PRO A 1126 -62.14 25.35 -4.48
C PRO A 1126 -63.50 24.67 -4.28
#